data_AF-A0A3G4VFP6-F1
#
_entry.id   AF-A0A3G4VFP6-F1
#
_cell.length_a   1.000
_cell.length_b   1.000
_cell.length_c   1.000
_cell.angle_alpha   90.00
_cell.angle_beta   90.00
_cell.angle_gamma   90.00
#
_symmetry.space_group_name_H-M   'P 1'
#
loop_
_entity.id
_entity.type
_entity.pdbx_description
1 polymer ?
#
loop_
_entity_poly.entity_id
_entity_poly.type
_entity_poly.pdbx_seq_one_letter_code
_entity_poly.pdbx_strand_id
1 'polypeptide(L)'
;MNVNTLAILIPLSFYSASGLSAPGYKQGAVLPTTFQNTIYAVDRGVIADDGIDDSAALQAIIDHEVNASTSNNTVIILPKGTINLSDEIHIDKSGLVIKGAGSDPATGTEIIVKSWSPYGVDASNAPDFDKKYWPGFGVFRVETREKHVKEPAYEGSVNFHWKHSIEFAQPAKMGDTTIFLESGKAGEFSQGDLIYVGAASDKAFLDKGQVPESRRSGSHIKTGHMRTQIFKVAAVNTGNNTVTLDGVLEFDIPLHNESGYNSRVMPISAVENFGLQDFFLTMDTKGSHCEGYNRNQFSASNPNGVLYRYENVCAQDAIHGIILKWVYNGWVDNVRIDMIGSHPIVSEFAKAVTISNNMIDGSWNKGAGGNGYVRGSKLYNSWIHNNDIRNIRHLALQWSATGNVVENNTLNVDMNFHGGWERNNLVRSNNIAVPFEHRSWSNGAPESGATWQPIWVGSGDHASKWSGPTGPNNVLVNNTLKKAKSAGDSITRWGLFDEPDVEYALNWDGSNYQHLNINGEPIATWNQTLAEGVHQHIPTSGVTVDGGSWPPEGVEPEEPVDPVDPPVSEGCDAVTQYSWGQKMELDLSQAACLAIDRDLAGKTVQVWDSDANSHCDFRGTLSSVDGSGSISVTSNYVSGDTLTGKVVKFSSSNNCQYVKIRSY
;
A
#
# COMPACT_ATOMS: atom_id res chain seq x y z
N MET A 1 26.34 38.38 11.78
CA MET A 1 26.31 37.54 12.99
C MET A 1 24.87 37.12 13.24
N ASN A 2 24.64 35.82 13.09
CA ASN A 2 23.48 34.97 13.38
C ASN A 2 22.13 35.62 13.73
N VAL A 3 21.20 35.53 12.78
CA VAL A 3 19.78 35.40 13.06
C VAL A 3 19.47 33.91 13.02
N ASN A 4 19.26 33.30 14.19
CA ASN A 4 18.79 31.92 14.31
C ASN A 4 17.33 31.86 13.88
N THR A 5 17.08 31.25 12.72
CA THR A 5 15.74 30.88 12.28
C THR A 5 15.29 29.68 13.11
N LEU A 6 14.33 29.91 14.01
CA LEU A 6 13.66 28.86 14.76
C LEU A 6 12.72 28.14 13.77
N ALA A 7 13.11 26.94 13.34
CA ALA A 7 12.25 26.06 12.58
C ALA A 7 11.08 25.63 13.48
N ILE A 8 9.89 26.16 13.19
CA ILE A 8 8.65 25.69 13.79
C ILE A 8 8.36 24.33 13.15
N LEU A 9 8.66 23.24 13.87
CA LEU A 9 8.08 21.94 13.58
C LEU A 9 6.57 22.05 13.80
N ILE A 10 5.81 22.14 12.71
CA ILE A 10 4.37 21.95 12.74
C ILE A 10 4.14 20.45 12.98
N PRO A 11 3.45 20.05 14.05
CA PRO A 11 3.11 18.65 14.24
C PRO A 11 2.16 18.20 13.12
N LEU A 12 2.51 17.11 12.46
CA LEU A 12 1.62 16.33 11.59
C LEU A 12 0.43 15.85 12.43
N SER A 13 -0.67 16.60 12.42
CA SER A 13 -1.90 16.17 13.07
C SER A 13 -3.10 16.82 12.40
N PHE A 14 -3.52 16.26 11.26
CA PHE A 14 -4.89 16.27 10.77
C PHE A 14 -5.10 15.05 9.84
N TYR A 15 -5.34 13.88 10.43
CA TYR A 15 -5.91 12.69 9.77
C TYR A 15 -7.08 12.17 10.61
N SER A 16 -8.05 13.05 10.88
CA SER A 16 -9.27 12.66 11.60
C SER A 16 -10.42 13.58 11.20
N ALA A 17 -10.74 13.64 9.91
CA ALA A 17 -11.95 14.28 9.38
C ALA A 17 -12.24 13.80 7.94
N SER A 18 -12.32 12.49 7.75
CA SER A 18 -12.80 11.88 6.51
C SER A 18 -12.97 10.39 6.78
N GLY A 19 -14.11 9.77 6.44
CA GLY A 19 -14.40 8.35 6.65
C GLY A 19 -13.50 7.36 5.90
N LEU A 20 -12.29 7.76 5.50
CA LEU A 20 -11.26 6.91 4.92
C LEU A 20 -10.20 6.57 5.99
N SER A 21 -9.94 5.27 6.16
CA SER A 21 -8.79 4.81 6.92
C SER A 21 -7.51 5.39 6.32
N ALA A 22 -6.61 5.95 7.12
CA ALA A 22 -5.30 6.37 6.64
C ALA A 22 -4.60 5.23 5.86
N PRO A 23 -3.80 5.52 4.83
CA PRO A 23 -3.21 4.47 4.00
C PRO A 23 -2.11 3.71 4.75
N GLY A 24 -1.83 2.50 4.30
CA GLY A 24 -0.74 1.67 4.82
C GLY A 24 -1.14 0.80 6.02
N TYR A 25 -0.12 0.18 6.61
CA TYR A 25 -0.25 -0.79 7.69
C TYR A 25 -1.13 -0.26 8.83
N LYS A 26 -2.22 -0.99 9.13
CA LYS A 26 -3.16 -0.68 10.22
C LYS A 26 -3.55 0.80 10.27
N GLN A 27 -3.85 1.35 9.10
CA GLN A 27 -4.25 2.74 8.91
C GLN A 27 -3.14 3.74 9.24
N GLY A 28 -1.97 3.57 8.62
CA GLY A 28 -0.81 4.45 8.85
C GLY A 28 -0.21 4.34 10.25
N ALA A 29 -0.47 3.24 10.96
CA ALA A 29 0.10 3.00 12.29
C ALA A 29 1.62 2.85 12.21
N VAL A 30 2.28 3.17 13.33
CA VAL A 30 3.72 2.93 13.48
C VAL A 30 4.00 1.43 13.33
N LEU A 31 5.04 1.11 12.55
CA LEU A 31 5.45 -0.27 12.32
C LEU A 31 5.89 -0.94 13.64
N PRO A 32 5.54 -2.21 13.88
CA PRO A 32 5.90 -2.89 15.12
C PRO A 32 7.43 -3.00 15.31
N THR A 33 7.92 -2.59 16.47
CA THR A 33 9.33 -2.76 16.86
C THR A 33 9.53 -3.86 17.91
N THR A 34 8.43 -4.42 18.41
CA THR A 34 8.41 -5.52 19.38
C THR A 34 7.56 -6.66 18.83
N PHE A 35 7.96 -7.88 19.17
CA PHE A 35 7.36 -9.10 18.65
C PHE A 35 7.13 -10.07 19.82
N GLN A 36 6.02 -10.80 19.78
CA GLN A 36 5.60 -11.68 20.86
C GLN A 36 6.47 -12.93 20.92
N ASN A 37 6.86 -13.45 19.75
CA ASN A 37 7.76 -14.59 19.63
C ASN A 37 8.94 -14.23 18.73
N THR A 38 10.13 -14.70 19.09
CA THR A 38 11.36 -14.51 18.32
C THR A 38 11.96 -15.86 18.02
N ILE A 39 12.27 -16.10 16.74
CA ILE A 39 12.96 -17.28 16.25
C ILE A 39 14.28 -16.82 15.62
N TYR A 40 15.40 -17.30 16.13
CA TYR A 40 16.71 -17.07 15.49
C TYR A 40 16.93 -18.14 14.43
N ALA A 41 17.06 -17.71 13.17
CA ALA A 41 17.17 -18.63 12.04
C ALA A 41 18.47 -19.44 12.06
N VAL A 42 19.54 -18.87 12.64
CA VAL A 42 20.84 -19.55 12.81
C VAL A 42 20.74 -20.83 13.64
N ASP A 43 19.84 -20.86 14.63
CA ASP A 43 19.63 -22.05 15.46
C ASP A 43 18.92 -23.18 14.69
N ARG A 44 18.38 -22.89 13.50
CA ARG A 44 17.62 -23.81 12.64
C ARG A 44 18.31 -24.12 11.32
N GLY A 45 19.60 -23.80 11.22
CA GLY A 45 20.42 -24.16 10.06
C GLY A 45 20.36 -23.17 8.91
N VAL A 46 19.90 -21.93 9.13
CA VAL A 46 20.18 -20.81 8.21
C VAL A 46 21.54 -20.24 8.59
N ILE A 47 22.59 -20.57 7.85
CA ILE A 47 23.99 -20.32 8.21
C ILE A 47 24.58 -19.31 7.25
N ALA A 48 24.89 -18.11 7.75
CA ALA A 48 25.57 -17.11 6.94
C ALA A 48 27.00 -17.54 6.58
N ASP A 49 27.45 -17.09 5.41
CA ASP A 49 28.83 -17.16 4.89
C ASP A 49 29.38 -18.57 4.63
N ASP A 50 28.53 -19.60 4.57
CA ASP A 50 28.96 -20.98 4.30
C ASP A 50 28.88 -21.38 2.81
N GLY A 51 28.21 -20.54 2.00
CA GLY A 51 28.02 -20.74 0.56
C GLY A 51 26.96 -21.79 0.18
N ILE A 52 26.29 -22.37 1.17
CA ILE A 52 25.24 -23.39 1.04
C ILE A 52 23.89 -22.69 0.85
N ASP A 53 22.93 -23.40 0.25
CA ASP A 53 21.56 -22.93 0.09
C ASP A 53 20.76 -23.06 1.40
N ASP A 54 20.22 -21.94 1.87
CA ASP A 54 19.44 -21.79 3.09
C ASP A 54 17.93 -21.91 2.86
N SER A 55 17.47 -22.00 1.60
CA SER A 55 16.03 -21.96 1.27
C SER A 55 15.21 -23.00 2.04
N ALA A 56 15.67 -24.25 2.07
CA ALA A 56 14.96 -25.33 2.76
C ALA A 56 14.91 -25.14 4.29
N ALA A 57 16.00 -24.63 4.89
CA ALA A 57 16.06 -24.36 6.31
C ALA A 57 15.12 -23.22 6.70
N LEU A 58 15.16 -22.11 5.94
CA LEU A 58 14.27 -20.96 6.18
C LEU A 58 12.80 -21.34 6.00
N GLN A 59 12.46 -22.09 4.94
CA GLN A 59 11.09 -22.54 4.72
C GLN A 59 10.61 -23.49 5.84
N ALA A 60 11.48 -24.38 6.32
CA ALA A 60 11.13 -25.29 7.42
C ALA A 60 10.77 -24.55 8.72
N ILE A 61 11.42 -23.42 9.00
CA ILE A 61 11.05 -22.56 10.16
C ILE A 61 9.61 -22.06 9.99
N ILE A 62 9.28 -21.53 8.82
CA ILE A 62 7.95 -21.00 8.53
C ILE A 62 6.88 -22.11 8.62
N ASP A 63 7.19 -23.29 8.10
CA ASP A 63 6.24 -24.40 8.01
C ASP A 63 5.97 -25.09 9.35
N HIS A 64 6.95 -25.11 10.26
CA HIS A 64 6.89 -25.94 11.47
C HIS A 64 6.89 -25.17 12.78
N GLU A 65 7.33 -23.91 12.79
CA GLU A 65 7.50 -23.15 14.04
C GLU A 65 6.65 -21.88 14.12
N VAL A 66 6.17 -21.39 12.98
CA VAL A 66 5.33 -20.18 12.93
C VAL A 66 3.86 -20.56 13.05
N ASN A 67 3.24 -20.12 14.15
CA ASN A 67 1.80 -20.18 14.32
C ASN A 67 1.15 -18.93 13.71
N ALA A 68 0.25 -19.11 12.74
CA ALA A 68 -0.46 -18.02 12.11
C ALA A 68 -1.33 -17.24 13.12
N SER A 69 -1.27 -15.92 13.07
CA SER A 69 -2.00 -15.03 13.96
C SER A 69 -2.20 -13.65 13.33
N THR A 70 -3.40 -13.09 13.46
CA THR A 70 -3.71 -11.73 12.95
C THR A 70 -3.47 -10.63 13.98
N SER A 71 -3.13 -10.98 15.24
CA SER A 71 -2.99 -10.04 16.36
C SER A 71 -1.60 -10.01 16.99
N ASN A 72 -0.94 -11.17 17.07
CA ASN A 72 0.43 -11.35 17.54
C ASN A 72 1.38 -11.59 16.39
N ASN A 73 2.59 -11.05 16.49
CA ASN A 73 3.65 -11.22 15.52
C ASN A 73 4.73 -12.17 16.04
N THR A 74 5.17 -13.06 15.15
CA THR A 74 6.37 -13.89 15.31
C THR A 74 7.43 -13.36 14.36
N VAL A 75 8.61 -13.03 14.88
CA VAL A 75 9.74 -12.58 14.06
C VAL A 75 10.74 -13.71 13.86
N ILE A 76 11.13 -13.95 12.62
CA ILE A 76 12.32 -14.74 12.26
C ILE A 76 13.47 -13.75 12.05
N ILE A 77 14.51 -13.88 12.86
CA ILE A 77 15.73 -13.08 12.77
C ILE A 77 16.76 -13.84 11.92
N LEU A 78 17.09 -13.29 10.76
CA LEU A 78 18.15 -13.78 9.90
C LEU A 78 19.53 -13.37 10.45
N PRO A 79 20.56 -14.22 10.33
CA PRO A 79 21.90 -13.88 10.78
C PRO A 79 22.49 -12.73 9.97
N LYS A 80 23.43 -12.01 10.59
CA LYS A 80 24.36 -11.13 9.87
C LYS A 80 25.26 -11.98 8.96
N GLY A 81 25.61 -11.44 7.79
CA GLY A 81 26.43 -12.10 6.78
C GLY A 81 25.59 -12.51 5.56
N THR A 82 26.18 -13.29 4.67
CA THR A 82 25.56 -13.69 3.41
C THR A 82 24.80 -15.00 3.56
N ILE A 83 23.49 -14.98 3.32
CA ILE A 83 22.66 -16.18 3.17
C ILE A 83 22.36 -16.40 1.68
N ASN A 84 22.29 -17.65 1.23
CA ASN A 84 22.00 -17.96 -0.16
C ASN A 84 20.62 -18.60 -0.28
N LEU A 85 19.81 -18.14 -1.22
CA LEU A 85 18.51 -18.73 -1.51
C LEU A 85 18.47 -19.21 -2.96
N SER A 86 18.13 -20.47 -3.18
CA SER A 86 17.96 -21.05 -4.52
C SER A 86 16.54 -21.54 -4.84
N ASP A 87 15.58 -21.21 -3.97
CA ASP A 87 14.15 -21.47 -4.15
C ASP A 87 13.28 -20.35 -3.53
N GLU A 88 12.02 -20.26 -3.95
CA GLU A 88 11.03 -19.29 -3.45
C GLU A 88 10.69 -19.56 -1.97
N ILE A 89 10.72 -18.51 -1.15
CA ILE A 89 10.31 -18.55 0.25
C ILE A 89 8.85 -18.11 0.37
N HIS A 90 7.99 -19.04 0.78
CA HIS A 90 6.58 -18.82 1.00
C HIS A 90 6.34 -18.28 2.40
N ILE A 91 5.95 -17.01 2.49
CA ILE A 91 5.46 -16.34 3.69
C ILE A 91 3.94 -16.49 3.69
N ASP A 92 3.45 -17.65 4.14
CA ASP A 92 2.04 -18.04 4.07
C ASP A 92 1.30 -17.99 5.42
N LYS A 93 1.95 -17.44 6.46
CA LYS A 93 1.42 -17.33 7.82
C LYS A 93 1.16 -15.86 8.17
N SER A 94 -0.07 -15.55 8.57
CA SER A 94 -0.39 -14.25 9.17
C SER A 94 0.43 -14.01 10.44
N GLY A 95 0.85 -12.78 10.69
CA GLY A 95 1.65 -12.44 11.88
C GLY A 95 3.15 -12.73 11.72
N LEU A 96 3.61 -13.16 10.55
CA LEU A 96 5.03 -13.46 10.32
C LEU A 96 5.82 -12.21 9.90
N VAL A 97 6.94 -11.97 10.58
CA VAL A 97 7.92 -10.95 10.23
C VAL A 97 9.26 -11.61 9.92
N ILE A 98 9.82 -11.33 8.74
CA ILE A 98 11.21 -11.67 8.41
C ILE A 98 12.07 -10.43 8.61
N LYS A 99 13.08 -10.55 9.48
CA LYS A 99 13.95 -9.44 9.86
C LYS A 99 15.41 -9.82 9.70
N GLY A 100 16.18 -9.04 8.96
CA GLY A 100 17.65 -9.16 8.92
C GLY A 100 18.35 -8.35 10.01
N ALA A 101 19.68 -8.41 9.98
CA ALA A 101 20.58 -7.68 10.86
C ALA A 101 20.91 -6.25 10.36
N GLY A 102 20.25 -5.78 9.30
CA GLY A 102 20.47 -4.49 8.63
C GLY A 102 20.54 -4.64 7.11
N SER A 103 20.23 -3.57 6.39
CA SER A 103 20.16 -3.52 4.92
C SER A 103 21.46 -3.12 4.20
N ASP A 104 22.51 -2.82 4.95
CA ASP A 104 23.85 -2.62 4.40
C ASP A 104 24.53 -4.00 4.20
N PRO A 105 24.82 -4.43 2.96
CA PRO A 105 25.42 -5.74 2.70
C PRO A 105 26.79 -5.93 3.36
N ALA A 106 27.51 -4.85 3.69
CA ALA A 106 28.81 -4.95 4.36
C ALA A 106 28.68 -5.26 5.86
N THR A 107 27.55 -4.92 6.49
CA THR A 107 27.41 -4.93 7.94
C THR A 107 26.19 -5.67 8.47
N GLY A 108 25.17 -5.90 7.64
CA GLY A 108 23.89 -6.53 7.98
C GLY A 108 23.69 -7.91 7.35
N THR A 109 22.46 -8.22 6.95
CA THR A 109 22.10 -9.48 6.28
C THR A 109 22.09 -9.27 4.78
N GLU A 110 22.92 -10.01 4.06
CA GLU A 110 22.95 -10.05 2.61
C GLU A 110 22.26 -11.32 2.11
N ILE A 111 21.20 -11.18 1.32
CA ILE A 111 20.50 -12.31 0.71
C ILE A 111 20.91 -12.37 -0.76
N ILE A 112 21.63 -13.44 -1.14
CA ILE A 112 22.02 -13.70 -2.52
C ILE A 112 21.10 -14.78 -3.11
N VAL A 113 20.37 -14.40 -4.14
CA VAL A 113 19.48 -15.28 -4.89
C VAL A 113 20.28 -15.98 -5.97
N LYS A 114 20.37 -17.31 -5.90
CA LYS A 114 20.90 -18.15 -6.97
C LYS A 114 19.74 -18.51 -7.87
N SER A 115 19.79 -18.12 -9.14
CA SER A 115 18.69 -18.39 -10.06
C SER A 115 18.43 -19.90 -10.18
N TRP A 116 17.17 -20.29 -10.07
CA TRP A 116 16.66 -21.62 -10.43
C TRP A 116 16.00 -21.64 -11.82
N SER A 117 16.14 -20.55 -12.58
CA SER A 117 15.59 -20.36 -13.94
C SER A 117 14.15 -20.84 -14.11
N PRO A 118 13.18 -20.27 -13.37
CA PRO A 118 11.82 -20.81 -13.33
C PRO A 118 11.03 -20.68 -14.63
N TYR A 119 11.50 -19.90 -15.61
CA TYR A 119 10.72 -19.59 -16.82
C TYR A 119 11.30 -20.17 -18.10
N GLY A 120 10.41 -20.61 -18.98
CA GLY A 120 10.65 -20.57 -20.42
C GLY A 120 10.54 -19.15 -20.96
N VAL A 121 10.68 -18.99 -22.28
CA VAL A 121 10.49 -17.70 -22.95
C VAL A 121 9.50 -17.83 -24.10
N ASP A 122 8.67 -16.81 -24.29
CA ASP A 122 7.72 -16.74 -25.39
C ASP A 122 8.38 -16.30 -26.71
N ALA A 123 7.58 -16.19 -27.79
CA ALA A 123 8.07 -15.77 -29.10
C ALA A 123 8.64 -14.34 -29.14
N SER A 124 8.33 -13.51 -28.14
CA SER A 124 8.87 -12.16 -27.96
C SER A 124 10.05 -12.11 -26.98
N ASN A 125 10.55 -13.28 -26.56
CA ASN A 125 11.57 -13.45 -25.54
C ASN A 125 11.13 -12.93 -24.16
N ALA A 126 9.83 -12.74 -23.91
CA ALA A 126 9.33 -12.41 -22.58
C ALA A 126 9.33 -13.69 -21.71
N PRO A 127 9.46 -13.55 -20.38
CA PRO A 127 9.26 -14.69 -19.48
C PRO A 127 7.87 -15.28 -19.74
N ASP A 128 7.81 -16.58 -20.04
CA ASP A 128 6.53 -17.27 -20.23
C ASP A 128 5.95 -17.58 -18.86
N PHE A 129 5.25 -16.60 -18.30
CA PHE A 129 4.54 -16.78 -17.04
C PHE A 129 3.42 -17.79 -17.24
N ASP A 130 3.43 -18.87 -16.46
CA ASP A 130 2.19 -19.61 -16.25
C ASP A 130 1.19 -18.62 -15.66
N LYS A 131 0.14 -18.28 -16.43
CA LYS A 131 -0.93 -17.36 -16.01
C LYS A 131 -1.56 -17.78 -14.68
N LYS A 132 -1.39 -19.04 -14.28
CA LYS A 132 -1.87 -19.58 -13.01
C LYS A 132 -0.96 -19.29 -11.82
N TYR A 133 0.32 -18.99 -12.04
CA TYR A 133 1.28 -18.57 -11.01
C TYR A 133 1.56 -17.06 -11.05
N TRP A 134 0.65 -16.27 -11.62
CA TRP A 134 0.73 -14.81 -11.69
C TRP A 134 0.99 -14.19 -10.30
N PRO A 135 1.89 -13.19 -10.16
CA PRO A 135 2.62 -12.49 -11.24
C PRO A 135 3.90 -13.18 -11.74
N GLY A 136 4.17 -14.42 -11.35
CA GLY A 136 5.45 -15.10 -11.54
C GLY A 136 6.03 -15.50 -10.19
N PHE A 137 7.23 -16.05 -10.15
CA PHE A 137 8.02 -16.41 -8.97
C PHE A 137 8.78 -15.22 -8.39
N GLY A 138 8.93 -15.20 -7.06
CA GLY A 138 9.74 -14.25 -6.32
C GLY A 138 10.67 -14.93 -5.33
N VAL A 139 11.54 -14.14 -4.70
CA VAL A 139 12.37 -14.62 -3.58
C VAL A 139 11.49 -14.81 -2.36
N PHE A 140 10.69 -13.79 -2.04
CA PHE A 140 9.67 -13.86 -1.01
C PHE A 140 8.29 -13.75 -1.65
N ARG A 141 7.49 -14.81 -1.55
CA ARG A 141 6.07 -14.77 -1.88
C ARG A 141 5.26 -14.68 -0.59
N VAL A 142 4.59 -13.55 -0.40
CA VAL A 142 3.57 -13.39 0.64
C VAL A 142 2.22 -13.71 0.00
N GLU A 143 1.77 -14.94 0.20
CA GLU A 143 0.50 -15.49 -0.31
C GLU A 143 0.16 -16.75 0.49
N THR A 144 -1.14 -17.03 0.69
CA THR A 144 -1.54 -18.29 1.32
C THR A 144 -1.28 -19.46 0.38
N ARG A 145 -0.83 -20.60 0.92
CA ARG A 145 -0.70 -21.86 0.15
C ARG A 145 -2.00 -22.68 0.10
N GLU A 146 -3.11 -22.08 0.52
CA GLU A 146 -4.43 -22.72 0.46
C GLU A 146 -4.82 -23.00 -0.99
N LYS A 147 -5.34 -24.21 -1.26
CA LYS A 147 -5.71 -24.63 -2.61
C LYS A 147 -7.20 -24.87 -2.70
N HIS A 148 -7.76 -24.47 -3.83
CA HIS A 148 -9.17 -24.73 -4.09
C HIS A 148 -9.42 -26.22 -4.38
N VAL A 149 -10.47 -26.82 -3.81
CA VAL A 149 -10.82 -28.24 -4.04
C VAL A 149 -11.02 -28.60 -5.51
N LYS A 150 -11.51 -27.65 -6.33
CA LYS A 150 -11.71 -27.83 -7.79
C LYS A 150 -10.51 -27.39 -8.63
N GLU A 151 -9.52 -26.75 -8.03
CA GLU A 151 -8.30 -26.28 -8.71
C GLU A 151 -7.06 -26.55 -7.82
N PRO A 152 -6.79 -27.82 -7.45
CA PRO A 152 -5.78 -28.17 -6.45
C PRO A 152 -4.33 -27.99 -6.91
N ALA A 153 -4.12 -27.63 -8.18
CA ALA A 153 -2.80 -27.35 -8.73
C ALA A 153 -2.26 -25.97 -8.32
N TYR A 154 -3.07 -25.13 -7.67
CA TYR A 154 -2.76 -23.73 -7.48
C TYR A 154 -3.05 -23.23 -6.07
N GLU A 155 -2.27 -22.24 -5.66
CA GLU A 155 -2.27 -21.65 -4.32
C GLU A 155 -2.93 -20.27 -4.32
N GLY A 156 -3.44 -19.88 -3.16
CA GLY A 156 -4.01 -18.57 -2.89
C GLY A 156 -5.38 -18.33 -3.51
N SER A 157 -5.89 -17.12 -3.26
CA SER A 157 -7.25 -16.75 -3.65
C SER A 157 -7.43 -16.48 -5.16
N VAL A 158 -6.34 -16.48 -5.94
CA VAL A 158 -6.41 -16.18 -7.38
C VAL A 158 -7.25 -17.22 -8.14
N ASN A 159 -7.35 -18.45 -7.66
CA ASN A 159 -8.12 -19.48 -8.37
C ASN A 159 -9.59 -19.55 -7.93
N PHE A 160 -9.92 -18.86 -6.84
CA PHE A 160 -11.30 -18.71 -6.38
C PHE A 160 -12.08 -17.76 -7.29
N HIS A 161 -11.46 -16.68 -7.80
CA HIS A 161 -12.23 -15.59 -8.43
C HIS A 161 -12.96 -15.97 -9.71
N TRP A 162 -12.53 -17.00 -10.44
CA TRP A 162 -13.24 -17.48 -11.65
C TRP A 162 -14.05 -18.77 -11.43
N LYS A 163 -13.79 -19.57 -10.36
CA LYS A 163 -14.46 -20.87 -10.12
C LYS A 163 -15.46 -20.84 -8.97
N HIS A 164 -15.25 -19.94 -8.02
CA HIS A 164 -15.95 -19.86 -6.74
C HIS A 164 -16.59 -18.50 -6.50
N SER A 165 -16.63 -17.65 -7.53
CA SER A 165 -17.19 -16.33 -7.39
C SER A 165 -18.71 -16.31 -7.46
N ILE A 166 -19.28 -15.66 -6.46
CA ILE A 166 -20.69 -15.40 -6.27
C ILE A 166 -21.12 -14.27 -7.20
N GLU A 167 -22.31 -14.43 -7.80
CA GLU A 167 -22.89 -13.42 -8.68
C GLU A 167 -23.72 -12.41 -7.91
N PHE A 168 -23.79 -11.20 -8.48
CA PHE A 168 -24.71 -10.17 -8.02
C PHE A 168 -26.14 -10.53 -8.44
N ALA A 169 -27.12 -10.33 -7.55
CA ALA A 169 -28.53 -10.50 -7.88
C ALA A 169 -29.12 -9.28 -8.61
N GLN A 170 -28.53 -8.10 -8.38
CA GLN A 170 -28.87 -6.86 -9.07
C GLN A 170 -27.64 -5.96 -9.21
N PRO A 171 -27.63 -5.02 -10.18
CA PRO A 171 -26.56 -4.03 -10.29
C PRO A 171 -26.40 -3.23 -8.99
N ALA A 172 -25.17 -2.75 -8.73
CA ALA A 172 -24.87 -1.82 -7.65
C ALA A 172 -24.26 -0.53 -8.23
N LYS A 173 -24.36 0.56 -7.48
CA LYS A 173 -23.92 1.90 -7.88
C LYS A 173 -22.73 2.36 -7.06
N MET A 174 -21.89 3.19 -7.68
CA MET A 174 -20.91 3.98 -6.95
C MET A 174 -21.61 4.74 -5.80
N GLY A 175 -21.03 4.69 -4.61
CA GLY A 175 -21.61 5.21 -3.37
C GLY A 175 -22.34 4.17 -2.52
N ASP A 176 -22.79 3.05 -3.10
CA ASP A 176 -23.46 2.00 -2.31
C ASP A 176 -22.49 1.34 -1.33
N THR A 177 -22.98 1.03 -0.13
CA THR A 177 -22.27 0.18 0.86
C THR A 177 -22.88 -1.22 0.96
N THR A 178 -24.03 -1.46 0.35
CA THR A 178 -24.74 -2.74 0.43
C THR A 178 -24.86 -3.36 -0.95
N ILE A 179 -24.37 -4.60 -1.08
CA ILE A 179 -24.44 -5.37 -2.31
C ILE A 179 -25.40 -6.55 -2.15
N PHE A 180 -26.10 -6.87 -3.23
CA PHE A 180 -27.10 -7.92 -3.29
C PHE A 180 -26.56 -9.10 -4.07
N LEU A 181 -26.51 -10.26 -3.43
CA LEU A 181 -25.93 -11.48 -3.97
C LEU A 181 -27.04 -12.45 -4.36
N GLU A 182 -26.71 -13.39 -5.24
CA GLU A 182 -27.64 -14.45 -5.62
C GLU A 182 -28.12 -15.27 -4.39
N SER A 183 -29.29 -15.91 -4.53
CA SER A 183 -30.00 -16.49 -3.39
C SER A 183 -29.16 -17.50 -2.60
N GLY A 184 -29.12 -17.32 -1.28
CA GLY A 184 -28.39 -18.13 -0.32
C GLY A 184 -26.92 -17.75 -0.16
N LYS A 185 -26.34 -16.92 -1.05
CA LYS A 185 -24.89 -16.70 -1.10
C LYS A 185 -24.34 -15.68 -0.12
N ALA A 186 -25.17 -14.77 0.39
CA ALA A 186 -24.74 -13.92 1.49
C ALA A 186 -24.35 -14.74 2.73
N GLY A 187 -24.97 -15.90 2.94
CA GLY A 187 -24.63 -16.81 4.05
C GLY A 187 -23.27 -17.51 3.94
N GLU A 188 -22.54 -17.33 2.83
CA GLU A 188 -21.15 -17.79 2.69
C GLU A 188 -20.13 -16.80 3.30
N PHE A 189 -20.60 -15.64 3.78
CA PHE A 189 -19.78 -14.62 4.41
C PHE A 189 -20.13 -14.43 5.89
N SER A 190 -19.17 -13.91 6.65
CA SER A 190 -19.29 -13.47 8.03
C SER A 190 -18.79 -12.04 8.20
N GLN A 191 -19.26 -11.35 9.25
CA GLN A 191 -18.72 -10.04 9.61
C GLN A 191 -17.21 -10.14 9.88
N GLY A 192 -16.44 -9.23 9.29
CA GLY A 192 -14.97 -9.18 9.39
C GLY A 192 -14.24 -9.85 8.23
N ASP A 193 -14.91 -10.68 7.43
CA ASP A 193 -14.30 -11.36 6.28
C ASP A 193 -13.76 -10.34 5.27
N LEU A 194 -12.60 -10.65 4.68
CA LEU A 194 -12.12 -9.95 3.50
C LEU A 194 -12.80 -10.51 2.26
N ILE A 195 -13.31 -9.62 1.42
CA ILE A 195 -13.96 -10.00 0.17
C ILE A 195 -13.41 -9.20 -1.00
N TYR A 196 -13.36 -9.86 -2.15
CA TYR A 196 -13.09 -9.25 -3.44
C TYR A 196 -14.41 -8.82 -4.07
N VAL A 197 -14.45 -7.62 -4.61
CA VAL A 197 -15.53 -7.13 -5.46
C VAL A 197 -14.95 -6.73 -6.81
N GLY A 198 -15.46 -7.31 -7.90
CA GLY A 198 -15.01 -7.04 -9.25
C GLY A 198 -16.15 -6.80 -10.22
N ALA A 199 -16.08 -5.70 -10.97
CA ALA A 199 -17.07 -5.34 -11.98
C ALA A 199 -16.64 -5.78 -13.38
N ALA A 200 -17.57 -6.40 -14.10
CA ALA A 200 -17.44 -6.66 -15.53
C ALA A 200 -17.27 -5.35 -16.31
N SER A 201 -16.54 -5.42 -17.42
CA SER A 201 -16.24 -4.26 -18.27
C SER A 201 -17.31 -4.16 -19.36
N ASP A 202 -18.40 -3.45 -19.05
CA ASP A 202 -19.55 -3.23 -19.92
C ASP A 202 -19.36 -2.04 -20.87
N LYS A 203 -20.23 -1.91 -21.87
CA LYS A 203 -20.15 -0.85 -22.88
C LYS A 203 -20.17 0.54 -22.25
N ALA A 204 -20.99 0.77 -21.23
CA ALA A 204 -21.07 2.07 -20.57
C ALA A 204 -19.72 2.49 -19.95
N PHE A 205 -19.03 1.54 -19.31
CA PHE A 205 -17.68 1.75 -18.78
C PHE A 205 -16.66 2.02 -19.90
N LEU A 206 -16.68 1.21 -20.95
CA LEU A 206 -15.73 1.36 -22.07
C LEU A 206 -15.96 2.66 -22.86
N ASP A 207 -17.21 3.10 -22.99
CA ASP A 207 -17.56 4.40 -23.56
C ASP A 207 -17.07 5.54 -22.65
N LYS A 208 -17.29 5.42 -21.32
CA LYS A 208 -16.80 6.39 -20.33
C LYS A 208 -15.29 6.55 -20.43
N GLY A 209 -14.54 5.45 -20.46
CA GLY A 209 -13.09 5.44 -20.63
C GLY A 209 -12.61 5.74 -22.06
N GLN A 210 -13.52 6.00 -23.01
CA GLN A 210 -13.25 6.28 -24.42
C GLN A 210 -12.37 5.21 -25.09
N VAL A 211 -12.58 3.95 -24.72
CA VAL A 211 -11.90 2.80 -25.32
C VAL A 211 -12.40 2.62 -26.77
N PRO A 212 -11.53 2.68 -27.79
CA PRO A 212 -11.94 2.54 -29.18
C PRO A 212 -12.60 1.18 -29.46
N GLU A 213 -13.63 1.15 -30.30
CA GLU A 213 -14.37 -0.09 -30.64
C GLU A 213 -13.43 -1.20 -31.15
N SER A 214 -12.42 -0.83 -31.94
CA SER A 214 -11.40 -1.75 -32.47
C SER A 214 -10.55 -2.45 -31.39
N ARG A 215 -10.56 -1.96 -30.15
CA ARG A 215 -9.82 -2.53 -29.01
C ARG A 215 -10.69 -3.38 -28.08
N ARG A 216 -12.02 -3.27 -28.15
CA ARG A 216 -12.93 -3.91 -27.19
C ARG A 216 -13.01 -5.43 -27.31
N SER A 217 -12.47 -6.00 -28.39
CA SER A 217 -12.33 -7.44 -28.57
C SER A 217 -11.14 -8.05 -27.82
N GLY A 218 -10.26 -7.25 -27.23
CA GLY A 218 -9.13 -7.71 -26.43
C GLY A 218 -9.57 -8.57 -25.24
N SER A 219 -8.87 -9.68 -24.99
CA SER A 219 -9.25 -10.62 -23.93
C SER A 219 -9.28 -9.99 -22.53
N HIS A 220 -8.33 -9.11 -22.23
CA HIS A 220 -8.28 -8.37 -20.98
C HIS A 220 -9.44 -7.38 -20.81
N ILE A 221 -9.97 -6.83 -21.93
CA ILE A 221 -11.17 -5.99 -21.91
C ILE A 221 -12.43 -6.83 -21.70
N LYS A 222 -12.56 -7.95 -22.42
CA LYS A 222 -13.78 -8.80 -22.36
C LYS A 222 -13.92 -9.59 -21.07
N THR A 223 -12.81 -10.07 -20.52
CA THR A 223 -12.81 -11.04 -19.40
C THR A 223 -11.97 -10.57 -18.21
N GLY A 224 -11.43 -9.36 -18.25
CA GLY A 224 -10.78 -8.74 -17.10
C GLY A 224 -11.75 -7.89 -16.29
N HIS A 225 -11.70 -8.04 -14.97
CA HIS A 225 -12.25 -7.04 -14.04
C HIS A 225 -11.19 -5.94 -13.87
N MET A 226 -11.30 -4.87 -14.66
CA MET A 226 -10.44 -3.68 -14.50
C MET A 226 -10.83 -2.85 -13.27
N ARG A 227 -12.09 -2.96 -12.84
CA ARG A 227 -12.65 -2.30 -11.66
C ARG A 227 -12.79 -3.31 -10.55
N THR A 228 -11.90 -3.25 -9.57
CA THR A 228 -11.82 -4.20 -8.45
C THR A 228 -11.42 -3.51 -7.16
N GLN A 229 -11.87 -4.06 -6.03
CA GLN A 229 -11.46 -3.60 -4.71
C GLN A 229 -11.62 -4.71 -3.67
N ILE A 230 -10.84 -4.63 -2.59
CA ILE A 230 -10.98 -5.47 -1.41
C ILE A 230 -11.73 -4.70 -0.32
N PHE A 231 -12.76 -5.32 0.23
CA PHE A 231 -13.56 -4.80 1.36
C PHE A 231 -13.49 -5.75 2.55
N LYS A 232 -13.77 -5.23 3.75
CA LYS A 232 -14.23 -6.06 4.86
C LYS A 232 -15.75 -6.11 4.86
N VAL A 233 -16.30 -7.23 5.28
CA VAL A 233 -17.74 -7.37 5.52
C VAL A 233 -18.09 -6.70 6.84
N ALA A 234 -18.89 -5.63 6.79
CA ALA A 234 -19.42 -4.94 7.96
C ALA A 234 -20.63 -5.67 8.54
N ALA A 235 -21.52 -6.21 7.69
CA ALA A 235 -22.69 -6.98 8.13
C ALA A 235 -23.17 -7.94 7.03
N VAL A 236 -23.91 -8.98 7.44
CA VAL A 236 -24.53 -9.98 6.55
C VAL A 236 -26.01 -10.10 6.88
N ASN A 237 -26.87 -10.05 5.86
CA ASN A 237 -28.29 -10.33 5.97
C ASN A 237 -28.67 -11.48 5.03
N THR A 238 -28.82 -12.67 5.58
CA THR A 238 -29.16 -13.89 4.85
C THR A 238 -30.61 -13.93 4.38
N GLY A 239 -31.53 -13.23 5.05
CA GLY A 239 -32.93 -13.12 4.64
C GLY A 239 -33.09 -12.33 3.34
N ASN A 240 -32.27 -11.28 3.16
CA ASN A 240 -32.29 -10.42 1.99
C ASN A 240 -31.17 -10.73 0.98
N ASN A 241 -30.29 -11.69 1.29
CA ASN A 241 -29.08 -12.00 0.52
C ASN A 241 -28.18 -10.79 0.27
N THR A 242 -27.94 -9.99 1.31
CA THR A 242 -27.08 -8.81 1.22
C THR A 242 -25.84 -8.91 2.09
N VAL A 243 -24.77 -8.30 1.60
CA VAL A 243 -23.53 -8.05 2.32
C VAL A 243 -23.33 -6.54 2.38
N THR A 244 -23.09 -6.01 3.58
CA THR A 244 -22.70 -4.61 3.78
C THR A 244 -21.19 -4.53 3.88
N LEU A 245 -20.60 -3.61 3.12
CA LEU A 245 -19.16 -3.36 2.99
C LEU A 245 -18.67 -2.36 4.05
N ASP A 246 -17.39 -2.41 4.38
CA ASP A 246 -16.71 -1.45 5.27
C ASP A 246 -16.39 -0.10 4.62
N GLY A 247 -16.82 0.10 3.37
CA GLY A 247 -16.65 1.32 2.61
C GLY A 247 -17.60 1.38 1.41
N VAL A 248 -17.69 2.56 0.80
CA VAL A 248 -18.52 2.76 -0.40
C VAL A 248 -17.88 2.11 -1.63
N LEU A 249 -18.71 1.66 -2.57
CA LEU A 249 -18.26 1.32 -3.91
C LEU A 249 -17.75 2.58 -4.63
N GLU A 250 -16.57 2.48 -5.24
CA GLU A 250 -16.00 3.59 -6.02
C GLU A 250 -16.30 3.46 -7.53
N PHE A 251 -17.14 2.51 -7.91
CA PHE A 251 -17.56 2.28 -9.29
C PHE A 251 -18.89 1.54 -9.36
N ASP A 252 -19.62 1.78 -10.44
CA ASP A 252 -20.81 1.02 -10.79
C ASP A 252 -20.48 -0.44 -11.10
N ILE A 253 -21.36 -1.34 -10.67
CA ILE A 253 -21.29 -2.78 -10.88
C ILE A 253 -22.46 -3.21 -11.78
N PRO A 254 -22.23 -3.46 -13.08
CA PRO A 254 -23.22 -4.14 -13.91
C PRO A 254 -23.31 -5.62 -13.50
N LEU A 255 -24.37 -6.34 -13.88
CA LEU A 255 -24.41 -7.79 -13.64
C LEU A 255 -23.41 -8.56 -14.52
N HIS A 256 -23.33 -8.17 -15.78
CA HIS A 256 -22.46 -8.76 -16.80
C HIS A 256 -22.15 -7.75 -17.89
N ASN A 257 -21.13 -8.03 -18.70
CA ASN A 257 -20.87 -7.30 -19.94
C ASN A 257 -21.55 -7.96 -21.17
N GLU A 258 -21.35 -7.37 -22.34
CA GLU A 258 -21.95 -7.79 -23.61
C GLU A 258 -21.51 -9.18 -24.08
N SER A 259 -20.44 -9.73 -23.49
CA SER A 259 -20.00 -11.11 -23.76
C SER A 259 -20.58 -12.15 -22.79
N GLY A 260 -21.40 -11.72 -21.82
CA GLY A 260 -21.92 -12.55 -20.74
C GLY A 260 -20.90 -12.83 -19.63
N TYR A 261 -19.81 -12.06 -19.55
CA TYR A 261 -18.86 -12.16 -18.44
C TYR A 261 -19.39 -11.39 -17.23
N ASN A 262 -19.55 -12.08 -16.10
CA ASN A 262 -20.25 -11.56 -14.93
C ASN A 262 -19.34 -10.71 -14.02
N SER A 263 -19.93 -9.74 -13.34
CA SER A 263 -19.37 -9.16 -12.12
C SER A 263 -19.42 -10.18 -11.00
N ARG A 264 -18.46 -10.12 -10.08
CA ARG A 264 -18.19 -11.19 -9.13
C ARG A 264 -17.84 -10.67 -7.75
N VAL A 265 -18.27 -11.42 -6.74
CA VAL A 265 -17.83 -11.29 -5.34
C VAL A 265 -17.23 -12.62 -4.91
N MET A 266 -16.21 -12.61 -4.06
CA MET A 266 -15.71 -13.85 -3.45
C MET A 266 -15.06 -13.58 -2.09
N PRO A 267 -15.00 -14.58 -1.19
CA PRO A 267 -14.16 -14.51 -0.02
C PRO A 267 -12.69 -14.52 -0.41
N ILE A 268 -11.86 -13.87 0.41
CA ILE A 268 -10.41 -13.83 0.26
C ILE A 268 -9.77 -14.52 1.48
N SER A 269 -8.96 -15.53 1.20
CA SER A 269 -7.94 -16.00 2.15
C SER A 269 -6.68 -15.16 1.95
N ALA A 270 -6.41 -14.25 2.88
CA ALA A 270 -5.25 -13.36 2.83
C ALA A 270 -4.20 -13.70 3.88
N VAL A 271 -2.93 -13.40 3.58
CA VAL A 271 -1.91 -13.29 4.62
C VAL A 271 -2.03 -11.91 5.26
N GLU A 272 -2.20 -11.90 6.58
CA GLU A 272 -2.44 -10.68 7.35
C GLU A 272 -1.30 -10.35 8.31
N ASN A 273 -1.07 -9.07 8.57
CA ASN A 273 -0.16 -8.62 9.64
C ASN A 273 1.27 -9.16 9.50
N PHE A 274 1.83 -9.08 8.29
CA PHE A 274 3.17 -9.58 7.95
C PHE A 274 4.19 -8.45 7.80
N GLY A 275 5.49 -8.77 7.88
CA GLY A 275 6.57 -7.80 7.66
C GLY A 275 7.81 -8.38 7.00
N LEU A 276 8.47 -7.60 6.15
CA LEU A 276 9.82 -7.86 5.66
C LEU A 276 10.69 -6.64 5.92
N GLN A 277 11.81 -6.82 6.63
CA GLN A 277 12.63 -5.67 7.01
C GLN A 277 14.11 -5.94 7.26
N ASP A 278 14.91 -4.89 7.18
CA ASP A 278 16.30 -4.85 7.64
C ASP A 278 17.24 -5.85 6.93
N PHE A 279 17.13 -6.02 5.61
CA PHE A 279 18.05 -6.88 4.84
C PHE A 279 18.38 -6.30 3.45
N PHE A 280 19.47 -6.79 2.86
CA PHE A 280 19.85 -6.56 1.48
C PHE A 280 19.46 -7.77 0.62
N LEU A 281 19.01 -7.54 -0.61
CA LEU A 281 18.61 -8.56 -1.57
C LEU A 281 19.25 -8.31 -2.94
N THR A 282 19.87 -9.33 -3.52
CA THR A 282 20.39 -9.29 -4.90
C THR A 282 20.35 -10.66 -5.56
N MET A 283 20.55 -10.71 -6.88
CA MET A 283 20.67 -11.97 -7.64
C MET A 283 22.10 -12.18 -8.12
N ASP A 284 22.66 -13.37 -7.84
CA ASP A 284 23.91 -13.80 -8.44
C ASP A 284 23.68 -14.14 -9.92
N THR A 285 24.57 -13.67 -10.78
CA THR A 285 24.53 -13.93 -12.22
C THR A 285 25.37 -15.13 -12.63
N LYS A 286 26.22 -15.66 -11.75
CA LYS A 286 27.07 -16.79 -12.06
C LYS A 286 26.25 -18.06 -12.31
N GLY A 287 26.43 -18.67 -13.48
CA GLY A 287 25.71 -19.88 -13.86
C GLY A 287 24.24 -19.66 -14.23
N SER A 288 23.77 -18.41 -14.33
CA SER A 288 22.42 -18.07 -14.77
C SER A 288 22.41 -17.57 -16.23
N HIS A 289 21.23 -17.35 -16.80
CA HIS A 289 21.07 -16.71 -18.12
C HIS A 289 21.45 -15.22 -18.10
N CYS A 290 21.72 -14.66 -16.92
CA CYS A 290 22.38 -13.37 -16.78
C CYS A 290 23.91 -13.42 -16.82
N GLU A 291 24.52 -14.61 -16.88
CA GLU A 291 25.96 -14.76 -16.99
C GLU A 291 26.47 -14.09 -18.29
N GLY A 292 27.21 -12.99 -18.14
CA GLY A 292 27.74 -12.18 -19.24
C GLY A 292 27.12 -10.79 -19.38
N TYR A 293 25.99 -10.53 -18.72
CA TYR A 293 25.44 -9.18 -18.58
C TYR A 293 26.11 -8.42 -17.45
N ASN A 294 26.04 -7.09 -17.50
CA ASN A 294 26.59 -6.23 -16.44
C ASN A 294 25.65 -5.05 -16.13
N ARG A 295 25.71 -4.57 -14.88
CA ARG A 295 24.86 -3.49 -14.37
C ARG A 295 25.10 -2.11 -15.02
N ASN A 296 26.14 -1.96 -15.83
CA ASN A 296 26.50 -0.66 -16.40
C ASN A 296 25.57 -0.27 -17.55
N GLN A 297 25.73 0.96 -18.04
CA GLN A 297 24.96 1.48 -19.16
C GLN A 297 25.21 0.69 -20.45
N PHE A 298 24.11 0.38 -21.14
CA PHE A 298 24.16 -0.15 -22.50
C PHE A 298 24.76 0.87 -23.47
N SER A 299 25.67 0.41 -24.31
CA SER A 299 26.21 1.18 -25.44
C SER A 299 26.74 0.25 -26.52
N ALA A 300 27.13 0.79 -27.68
CA ALA A 300 27.80 -0.01 -28.71
C ALA A 300 29.12 -0.65 -28.22
N SER A 301 29.82 -0.02 -27.26
CA SER A 301 31.03 -0.55 -26.64
C SER A 301 30.74 -1.45 -25.42
N ASN A 302 29.52 -1.43 -24.89
CA ASN A 302 29.05 -2.29 -23.82
C ASN A 302 27.66 -2.87 -24.15
N PRO A 303 27.58 -3.79 -25.14
CA PRO A 303 26.30 -4.36 -25.57
C PRO A 303 25.59 -5.21 -24.49
N ASN A 304 26.33 -5.58 -23.44
CA ASN A 304 25.84 -6.37 -22.31
C ASN A 304 25.44 -5.53 -21.09
N GLY A 305 25.51 -4.19 -21.19
CA GLY A 305 25.00 -3.30 -20.14
C GLY A 305 23.48 -3.32 -20.04
N VAL A 306 22.94 -3.21 -18.82
CA VAL A 306 21.47 -3.24 -18.60
C VAL A 306 20.87 -1.99 -17.96
N LEU A 307 21.66 -1.00 -17.49
CA LEU A 307 21.17 0.13 -16.68
C LEU A 307 19.96 0.87 -17.27
N TYR A 308 19.96 1.10 -18.59
CA TYR A 308 18.88 1.76 -19.33
C TYR A 308 18.38 0.91 -20.50
N ARG A 309 18.47 -0.41 -20.34
CA ARG A 309 18.00 -1.40 -21.33
C ARG A 309 16.62 -1.90 -20.95
N TYR A 310 15.60 -1.47 -21.69
CA TYR A 310 14.19 -1.86 -21.46
C TYR A 310 13.79 -3.01 -22.37
N GLU A 311 14.54 -4.11 -22.27
CA GLU A 311 14.31 -5.35 -23.01
C GLU A 311 14.20 -6.54 -22.06
N ASN A 312 13.68 -7.66 -22.58
CA ASN A 312 13.57 -8.91 -21.85
C ASN A 312 14.91 -9.63 -21.80
N VAL A 313 15.85 -9.07 -21.04
CA VAL A 313 17.16 -9.63 -20.75
C VAL A 313 17.01 -10.70 -19.65
N CYS A 314 17.71 -11.83 -19.79
CA CYS A 314 17.62 -12.99 -18.89
C CYS A 314 16.18 -13.39 -18.50
N ALA A 315 15.27 -13.49 -19.48
CA ALA A 315 13.85 -13.73 -19.19
C ALA A 315 13.58 -15.02 -18.38
N GLN A 316 14.43 -16.04 -18.54
CA GLN A 316 14.40 -17.28 -17.75
C GLN A 316 14.63 -17.05 -16.25
N ASP A 317 15.39 -16.01 -15.89
CA ASP A 317 15.78 -15.67 -14.52
C ASP A 317 15.02 -14.44 -13.99
N ALA A 318 13.86 -14.11 -14.56
CA ALA A 318 13.06 -12.94 -14.19
C ALA A 318 12.37 -13.06 -12.81
N ILE A 319 13.06 -13.64 -11.83
CA ILE A 319 12.64 -13.82 -10.44
C ILE A 319 12.41 -12.44 -9.81
N HIS A 320 11.26 -12.25 -9.19
CA HIS A 320 10.91 -11.02 -8.49
C HIS A 320 11.57 -10.98 -7.10
N GLY A 321 11.76 -9.82 -6.50
CA GLY A 321 12.23 -9.72 -5.13
C GLY A 321 11.13 -10.15 -4.16
N ILE A 322 10.14 -9.27 -3.99
CA ILE A 322 9.03 -9.47 -3.05
C ILE A 322 7.70 -9.44 -3.80
N ILE A 323 6.91 -10.50 -3.65
CA ILE A 323 5.55 -10.61 -4.17
C ILE A 323 4.56 -10.48 -3.01
N LEU A 324 3.64 -9.54 -3.14
CA LEU A 324 2.54 -9.29 -2.21
C LEU A 324 1.21 -9.66 -2.88
N LYS A 325 0.70 -10.86 -2.63
CA LYS A 325 -0.48 -11.37 -3.33
C LYS A 325 -1.54 -11.89 -2.38
N TRP A 326 -2.74 -11.30 -2.46
CA TRP A 326 -3.82 -11.52 -1.49
C TRP A 326 -3.34 -11.25 -0.07
N VAL A 327 -2.93 -10.00 0.19
CA VAL A 327 -2.40 -9.62 1.50
C VAL A 327 -3.12 -8.42 2.07
N TYR A 328 -3.17 -8.34 3.40
CA TYR A 328 -3.82 -7.26 4.11
C TYR A 328 -3.04 -6.87 5.37
N ASN A 329 -2.84 -5.56 5.60
CA ASN A 329 -2.04 -5.05 6.72
C ASN A 329 -0.61 -5.63 6.75
N GLY A 330 0.32 -5.07 5.99
CA GLY A 330 1.72 -5.50 6.11
C GLY A 330 2.71 -4.42 5.75
N TRP A 331 3.99 -4.73 5.83
CA TRP A 331 5.03 -3.78 5.49
C TRP A 331 6.26 -4.40 4.84
N VAL A 332 6.93 -3.58 4.02
CA VAL A 332 8.30 -3.79 3.52
C VAL A 332 9.09 -2.55 3.92
N ASP A 333 9.98 -2.68 4.89
CA ASP A 333 10.66 -1.53 5.52
C ASP A 333 12.16 -1.71 5.61
N ASN A 334 12.92 -0.67 5.25
CA ASN A 334 14.38 -0.68 5.34
C ASN A 334 14.99 -1.91 4.64
N VAL A 335 14.52 -2.23 3.44
CA VAL A 335 15.10 -3.26 2.58
C VAL A 335 15.90 -2.58 1.46
N ARG A 336 17.09 -3.11 1.18
CA ARG A 336 17.86 -2.72 0.00
C ARG A 336 17.77 -3.81 -1.06
N ILE A 337 17.38 -3.47 -2.29
CA ILE A 337 17.25 -4.41 -3.40
C ILE A 337 18.08 -3.91 -4.58
N ASP A 338 19.16 -4.61 -4.90
CA ASP A 338 20.03 -4.27 -6.02
C ASP A 338 19.93 -5.37 -7.09
N MET A 339 19.70 -5.00 -8.35
CA MET A 339 19.82 -5.90 -9.51
C MET A 339 19.13 -7.26 -9.32
N ILE A 340 17.84 -7.26 -8.97
CA ILE A 340 17.03 -8.48 -8.93
C ILE A 340 16.58 -8.87 -10.36
N GLY A 341 16.11 -10.10 -10.55
CA GLY A 341 15.73 -10.65 -11.86
C GLY A 341 14.72 -9.78 -12.63
N SER A 342 13.58 -9.43 -12.03
CA SER A 342 12.59 -8.52 -12.61
C SER A 342 12.07 -7.50 -11.59
N HIS A 343 10.84 -7.62 -11.09
CA HIS A 343 10.25 -6.69 -10.13
C HIS A 343 10.96 -6.71 -8.79
N PRO A 344 11.49 -5.60 -8.26
CA PRO A 344 11.94 -5.54 -6.86
C PRO A 344 10.80 -5.81 -5.88
N ILE A 345 9.67 -5.12 -6.06
CA ILE A 345 8.45 -5.30 -5.26
C ILE A 345 7.25 -5.28 -6.21
N VAL A 346 6.40 -6.29 -6.13
CA VAL A 346 5.16 -6.38 -6.91
C VAL A 346 4.00 -6.76 -6.01
N SER A 347 2.89 -6.05 -6.17
CA SER A 347 1.60 -6.43 -5.60
C SER A 347 0.67 -7.01 -6.64
N GLU A 348 -0.21 -7.92 -6.21
CA GLU A 348 -1.39 -8.38 -6.93
C GLU A 348 -2.50 -8.64 -5.90
N PHE A 349 -3.42 -7.69 -5.73
CA PHE A 349 -4.45 -7.72 -4.68
C PHE A 349 -3.87 -7.58 -3.27
N ALA A 350 -3.33 -6.40 -2.97
CA ALA A 350 -2.78 -6.06 -1.67
C ALA A 350 -3.51 -4.84 -1.09
N LYS A 351 -3.91 -4.88 0.19
CA LYS A 351 -4.60 -3.76 0.86
C LYS A 351 -3.87 -3.35 2.14
N ALA A 352 -3.80 -2.04 2.43
CA ALA A 352 -3.21 -1.51 3.66
C ALA A 352 -1.74 -1.95 3.88
N VAL A 353 -0.90 -1.81 2.85
CA VAL A 353 0.53 -2.12 2.92
C VAL A 353 1.36 -0.85 3.03
N THR A 354 2.37 -0.84 3.90
CA THR A 354 3.40 0.22 3.95
C THR A 354 4.69 -0.25 3.28
N ILE A 355 5.17 0.48 2.27
CA ILE A 355 6.46 0.25 1.60
C ILE A 355 7.34 1.46 1.90
N SER A 356 8.24 1.32 2.87
CA SER A 356 8.94 2.45 3.47
C SER A 356 10.45 2.30 3.58
N ASN A 357 11.17 3.42 3.47
CA ASN A 357 12.60 3.50 3.77
C ASN A 357 13.48 2.51 2.96
N ASN A 358 13.02 2.09 1.78
CA ASN A 358 13.73 1.12 0.96
C ASN A 358 14.71 1.80 -0.01
N MET A 359 15.79 1.09 -0.36
CA MET A 359 16.71 1.47 -1.42
C MET A 359 16.62 0.45 -2.55
N ILE A 360 16.23 0.88 -3.75
CA ILE A 360 16.02 -0.01 -4.90
C ILE A 360 16.87 0.50 -6.05
N ASP A 361 17.80 -0.31 -6.54
CA ASP A 361 18.72 0.04 -7.62
C ASP A 361 18.81 -1.06 -8.67
N GLY A 362 18.01 -0.91 -9.72
CA GLY A 362 18.09 -1.71 -10.94
C GLY A 362 17.40 -3.06 -10.91
N SER A 363 17.17 -3.57 -12.12
CA SER A 363 16.65 -4.92 -12.42
C SER A 363 17.35 -5.44 -13.67
N TRP A 364 17.57 -6.76 -13.75
CA TRP A 364 18.14 -7.39 -14.94
C TRP A 364 17.17 -7.32 -16.13
N ASN A 365 15.94 -7.78 -15.92
CA ASN A 365 14.88 -7.75 -16.92
C ASN A 365 13.98 -6.51 -16.76
N LYS A 366 13.85 -5.72 -17.82
CA LYS A 366 13.00 -4.51 -17.87
C LYS A 366 12.15 -4.45 -19.16
N GLY A 367 11.89 -5.59 -19.78
CA GLY A 367 11.30 -5.65 -21.10
C GLY A 367 9.77 -5.66 -21.13
N ALA A 368 9.26 -6.06 -22.30
CA ALA A 368 7.83 -6.27 -22.54
C ALA A 368 7.24 -7.32 -21.59
N GLY A 369 5.92 -7.31 -21.40
CA GLY A 369 5.26 -8.10 -20.34
C GLY A 369 5.21 -7.39 -18.98
N GLY A 370 5.81 -6.20 -18.89
CA GLY A 370 5.68 -5.31 -17.74
C GLY A 370 6.70 -5.59 -16.65
N ASN A 371 7.96 -5.84 -16.99
CA ASN A 371 9.04 -6.24 -16.08
C ASN A 371 9.81 -5.06 -15.47
N GLY A 372 10.41 -5.30 -14.30
CA GLY A 372 11.36 -4.39 -13.67
C GLY A 372 10.71 -3.16 -13.02
N TYR A 373 9.55 -3.32 -12.38
CA TYR A 373 8.83 -2.23 -11.72
C TYR A 373 8.85 -2.41 -10.20
N VAL A 374 8.74 -1.31 -9.46
CA VAL A 374 7.96 -1.33 -8.22
C VAL A 374 6.50 -1.22 -8.64
N ARG A 375 5.75 -2.31 -8.51
CA ARG A 375 4.43 -2.47 -9.13
C ARG A 375 3.31 -2.51 -8.11
N GLY A 376 2.52 -1.43 -8.07
CA GLY A 376 1.23 -1.34 -7.40
C GLY A 376 0.09 -1.82 -8.29
N SER A 377 -0.03 -3.13 -8.52
CA SER A 377 -1.16 -3.70 -9.28
C SER A 377 -2.24 -4.15 -8.31
N LYS A 378 -3.46 -3.60 -8.45
CA LYS A 378 -4.56 -3.89 -7.50
C LYS A 378 -4.11 -3.65 -6.05
N LEU A 379 -3.41 -2.54 -5.86
CA LEU A 379 -2.93 -2.07 -4.56
C LEU A 379 -3.95 -1.08 -3.99
N TYR A 380 -4.41 -1.31 -2.77
CA TYR A 380 -5.52 -0.57 -2.17
C TYR A 380 -5.09 0.07 -0.85
N ASN A 381 -5.42 1.34 -0.63
CA ASN A 381 -5.22 2.07 0.63
C ASN A 381 -3.81 1.86 1.21
N SER A 382 -2.77 1.89 0.39
CA SER A 382 -1.39 1.56 0.76
C SER A 382 -0.48 2.78 0.68
N TRP A 383 0.64 2.74 1.40
CA TRP A 383 1.52 3.88 1.58
C TRP A 383 2.94 3.55 1.09
N ILE A 384 3.41 4.23 0.05
CA ILE A 384 4.76 4.10 -0.51
C ILE A 384 5.53 5.38 -0.18
N HIS A 385 6.43 5.32 0.81
CA HIS A 385 7.10 6.54 1.25
C HIS A 385 8.54 6.43 1.69
N ASN A 386 9.28 7.53 1.60
CA ASN A 386 10.68 7.63 2.00
C ASN A 386 11.60 6.62 1.30
N ASN A 387 11.26 6.18 0.08
CA ASN A 387 12.08 5.25 -0.68
C ASN A 387 13.03 5.99 -1.64
N ASP A 388 14.14 5.35 -1.96
CA ASP A 388 15.05 5.74 -3.05
C ASP A 388 14.96 4.67 -4.15
N ILE A 389 14.33 5.01 -5.28
CA ILE A 389 14.01 4.05 -6.34
C ILE A 389 14.67 4.49 -7.64
N ARG A 390 15.62 3.67 -8.12
CA ARG A 390 16.47 4.02 -9.25
C ARG A 390 16.64 2.87 -10.23
N ASN A 391 16.87 3.22 -11.50
CA ASN A 391 17.42 2.34 -12.54
C ASN A 391 16.58 1.10 -12.88
N ILE A 392 15.38 1.03 -12.31
CA ILE A 392 14.32 0.13 -12.70
C ILE A 392 13.54 0.75 -13.87
N ARG A 393 12.45 0.11 -14.30
CA ARG A 393 11.63 0.61 -15.40
C ARG A 393 10.60 1.64 -14.94
N HIS A 394 9.73 1.35 -13.98
CA HIS A 394 8.72 2.31 -13.50
C HIS A 394 8.46 2.11 -11.99
N LEU A 395 8.05 3.18 -11.30
CA LEU A 395 7.14 3.04 -10.16
C LEU A 395 5.72 3.16 -10.72
N ALA A 396 4.95 2.07 -10.69
CA ALA A 396 3.66 2.01 -11.39
C ALA A 396 2.49 1.73 -10.45
N LEU A 397 1.40 2.48 -10.59
CA LEU A 397 0.07 2.13 -10.07
C LEU A 397 -0.81 1.70 -11.24
N GLN A 398 -1.46 0.54 -11.11
CA GLN A 398 -2.14 -0.08 -12.24
C GLN A 398 -3.25 -1.03 -11.80
N TRP A 399 -4.11 -1.43 -12.74
CA TRP A 399 -5.16 -2.43 -12.54
C TRP A 399 -5.99 -2.14 -11.26
N SER A 400 -6.76 -1.07 -11.26
CA SER A 400 -7.64 -0.67 -10.15
C SER A 400 -6.98 -0.23 -8.86
N ALA A 401 -5.66 -0.02 -8.85
CA ALA A 401 -5.00 0.53 -7.67
C ALA A 401 -5.69 1.82 -7.19
N THR A 402 -6.03 1.91 -5.90
CA THR A 402 -6.78 3.04 -5.39
C THR A 402 -6.54 3.37 -3.92
N GLY A 403 -6.74 4.62 -3.53
CA GLY A 403 -6.57 5.11 -2.17
C GLY A 403 -5.11 5.11 -1.71
N ASN A 404 -4.15 4.95 -2.61
CA ASN A 404 -2.74 4.87 -2.25
C ASN A 404 -2.11 6.26 -2.10
N VAL A 405 -1.12 6.36 -1.22
CA VAL A 405 -0.26 7.54 -1.11
C VAL A 405 1.15 7.16 -1.52
N VAL A 406 1.71 7.94 -2.45
CA VAL A 406 3.12 7.89 -2.85
C VAL A 406 3.76 9.19 -2.44
N GLU A 407 4.58 9.19 -1.39
CA GLU A 407 5.16 10.44 -0.89
C GLU A 407 6.61 10.40 -0.41
N ASN A 408 7.29 11.55 -0.48
CA ASN A 408 8.65 11.71 0.03
C ASN A 408 9.65 10.71 -0.57
N ASN A 409 9.40 10.20 -1.77
CA ASN A 409 10.31 9.30 -2.46
C ASN A 409 11.29 10.09 -3.34
N THR A 410 12.49 9.54 -3.54
CA THR A 410 13.45 9.98 -4.56
C THR A 410 13.44 8.99 -5.71
N LEU A 411 13.10 9.46 -6.91
CA LEU A 411 12.97 8.63 -8.11
C LEU A 411 13.88 9.16 -9.23
N ASN A 412 14.57 8.26 -9.94
CA ASN A 412 15.12 8.58 -11.27
C ASN A 412 14.34 7.92 -12.43
N VAL A 413 13.19 7.35 -12.09
CA VAL A 413 12.21 6.74 -12.99
C VAL A 413 10.93 7.56 -12.97
N ASP A 414 10.02 7.31 -13.91
CA ASP A 414 8.71 7.95 -13.92
C ASP A 414 7.74 7.37 -12.86
N MET A 415 6.83 8.23 -12.39
CA MET A 415 5.59 7.80 -11.75
C MET A 415 4.57 7.45 -12.85
N ASN A 416 4.17 6.19 -12.91
CA ASN A 416 3.42 5.64 -14.03
C ASN A 416 2.00 5.22 -13.59
N PHE A 417 0.99 5.96 -14.04
CA PHE A 417 -0.41 5.53 -13.97
C PHE A 417 -0.66 4.64 -15.17
N HIS A 418 -0.42 3.34 -15.00
CA HIS A 418 -0.25 2.40 -16.12
C HIS A 418 -1.55 2.11 -16.89
N GLY A 419 -2.70 2.50 -16.35
CA GLY A 419 -4.02 2.12 -16.81
C GLY A 419 -4.58 0.87 -16.13
N GLY A 420 -5.83 0.58 -16.50
CA GLY A 420 -6.66 -0.43 -15.83
C GLY A 420 -7.47 0.13 -14.67
N TRP A 421 -7.87 1.41 -14.77
CA TRP A 421 -8.79 2.09 -13.85
C TRP A 421 -8.28 2.31 -12.41
N GLU A 422 -6.98 2.51 -12.26
CA GLU A 422 -6.40 3.11 -11.06
C GLU A 422 -6.93 4.53 -10.85
N ARG A 423 -7.27 4.87 -9.61
CA ARG A 423 -8.07 6.07 -9.27
C ARG A 423 -7.85 6.48 -7.82
N ASN A 424 -8.18 7.72 -7.46
CA ASN A 424 -8.14 8.20 -6.07
C ASN A 424 -6.79 7.96 -5.36
N ASN A 425 -5.68 8.05 -6.10
CA ASN A 425 -4.33 7.93 -5.56
C ASN A 425 -3.73 9.33 -5.39
N LEU A 426 -2.91 9.53 -4.36
CA LEU A 426 -2.19 10.76 -4.11
C LEU A 426 -0.70 10.56 -4.31
N VAL A 427 -0.09 11.41 -5.14
CA VAL A 427 1.35 11.48 -5.34
C VAL A 427 1.80 12.86 -4.86
N ARG A 428 2.53 12.91 -3.74
CA ARG A 428 2.95 14.19 -3.17
C ARG A 428 4.38 14.24 -2.68
N SER A 429 4.99 15.43 -2.72
CA SER A 429 6.29 15.67 -2.06
C SER A 429 7.42 14.74 -2.53
N ASN A 430 7.31 14.15 -3.72
CA ASN A 430 8.36 13.31 -4.29
C ASN A 430 9.38 14.17 -5.06
N ASN A 431 10.62 13.70 -5.14
CA ASN A 431 11.64 14.25 -6.03
C ASN A 431 11.86 13.28 -7.20
N ILE A 432 11.31 13.62 -8.37
CA ILE A 432 11.32 12.77 -9.56
C ILE A 432 12.23 13.41 -10.61
N ALA A 433 13.39 12.80 -10.84
CA ALA A 433 14.45 13.34 -11.69
C ALA A 433 14.83 12.35 -12.80
N VAL A 434 14.12 12.41 -13.93
CA VAL A 434 14.25 11.41 -14.99
C VAL A 434 15.39 11.77 -15.96
N PRO A 435 16.39 10.89 -16.18
CA PRO A 435 17.45 11.13 -17.16
C PRO A 435 16.93 10.94 -18.60
N PHE A 436 17.69 11.38 -19.59
CA PHE A 436 17.29 11.24 -21.00
C PHE A 436 17.24 9.77 -21.44
N GLU A 437 18.19 8.98 -20.95
CA GLU A 437 18.40 7.56 -21.24
C GLU A 437 17.25 6.67 -20.74
N HIS A 438 16.43 7.17 -19.82
CA HIS A 438 15.17 6.55 -19.41
C HIS A 438 14.10 6.84 -20.47
N ARG A 439 14.06 5.97 -21.49
CA ARG A 439 13.29 6.16 -22.72
C ARG A 439 12.89 4.85 -23.38
N SER A 440 11.95 4.93 -24.31
CA SER A 440 11.48 3.79 -25.11
C SER A 440 12.59 3.08 -25.88
N TRP A 441 12.37 1.79 -26.11
CA TRP A 441 13.23 0.91 -26.91
C TRP A 441 12.40 0.20 -27.96
N SER A 442 13.01 -0.02 -29.12
CA SER A 442 12.49 -0.94 -30.14
C SER A 442 13.63 -1.57 -30.92
N ASN A 443 13.39 -2.81 -31.37
CA ASN A 443 14.32 -3.58 -32.21
C ASN A 443 15.76 -3.65 -31.65
N GLY A 444 15.94 -3.91 -30.35
CA GLY A 444 17.28 -4.08 -29.78
C GLY A 444 18.00 -2.79 -29.36
N ALA A 445 17.37 -1.62 -29.53
CA ALA A 445 18.03 -0.34 -29.32
C ALA A 445 17.12 0.74 -28.70
N PRO A 446 17.68 1.76 -28.03
CA PRO A 446 16.94 2.93 -27.62
C PRO A 446 16.33 3.65 -28.83
N GLU A 447 15.06 4.04 -28.73
CA GLU A 447 14.38 4.77 -29.79
C GLU A 447 14.96 6.18 -29.97
N SER A 448 15.20 6.56 -31.22
CA SER A 448 15.68 7.90 -31.55
C SER A 448 14.61 8.94 -31.26
N GLY A 449 14.97 9.98 -30.50
CA GLY A 449 14.06 11.08 -30.14
C GLY A 449 12.99 10.73 -29.10
N ALA A 450 12.90 9.48 -28.65
CA ALA A 450 12.01 9.10 -27.55
C ALA A 450 12.63 9.48 -26.20
N THR A 451 11.79 9.90 -25.27
CA THR A 451 12.17 10.05 -23.86
C THR A 451 10.92 9.99 -22.99
N TRP A 452 11.00 9.34 -21.82
CA TRP A 452 9.86 9.27 -20.89
C TRP A 452 9.81 10.49 -19.98
N GLN A 453 8.60 10.90 -19.59
CA GLN A 453 8.36 12.08 -18.76
C GLN A 453 8.35 11.70 -17.27
N PRO A 454 8.55 12.65 -16.33
CA PRO A 454 8.45 12.37 -14.90
C PRO A 454 7.12 11.74 -14.45
N ILE A 455 6.03 12.10 -15.13
CA ILE A 455 4.70 11.50 -14.97
C ILE A 455 4.30 10.85 -16.28
N TRP A 456 3.75 9.65 -16.23
CA TRP A 456 3.11 8.99 -17.36
C TRP A 456 1.67 8.61 -17.01
N VAL A 457 0.75 8.83 -17.95
CA VAL A 457 -0.67 8.52 -17.80
C VAL A 457 -1.15 7.62 -18.93
N GLY A 458 -1.75 6.49 -18.59
CA GLY A 458 -2.32 5.53 -19.52
C GLY A 458 -3.60 6.08 -20.17
N SER A 459 -3.45 6.75 -21.29
CA SER A 459 -4.56 7.39 -22.02
C SER A 459 -5.06 6.57 -23.23
N GLY A 460 -6.38 6.58 -23.42
CA GLY A 460 -7.10 6.21 -24.65
C GLY A 460 -6.72 4.88 -25.29
N ASP A 461 -6.44 4.94 -26.60
CA ASP A 461 -6.13 3.78 -27.45
C ASP A 461 -4.86 3.04 -27.00
N HIS A 462 -3.86 3.76 -26.48
CA HIS A 462 -2.59 3.14 -26.09
C HIS A 462 -2.79 2.22 -24.89
N ALA A 463 -3.35 2.73 -23.80
CA ALA A 463 -3.55 1.93 -22.58
C ALA A 463 -4.55 0.78 -22.82
N SER A 464 -5.52 0.97 -23.72
CA SER A 464 -6.48 -0.06 -24.14
C SER A 464 -5.82 -1.33 -24.73
N LYS A 465 -4.58 -1.25 -25.23
CA LYS A 465 -3.84 -2.42 -25.72
C LYS A 465 -3.38 -3.36 -24.60
N TRP A 466 -3.27 -2.87 -23.36
CA TRP A 466 -2.60 -3.58 -22.28
C TRP A 466 -3.49 -3.72 -21.04
N SER A 467 -3.81 -2.60 -20.41
CA SER A 467 -4.44 -2.53 -19.09
C SER A 467 -5.83 -1.91 -19.12
N GLY A 468 -6.12 -1.07 -20.11
CA GLY A 468 -7.33 -0.25 -20.17
C GLY A 468 -7.06 1.20 -19.73
N PRO A 469 -8.07 2.08 -19.78
CA PRO A 469 -7.89 3.51 -19.48
C PRO A 469 -7.51 3.76 -18.02
N THR A 470 -6.75 4.82 -17.75
CA THR A 470 -6.53 5.37 -16.40
C THR A 470 -7.84 5.88 -15.82
N GLY A 471 -8.08 5.64 -14.53
CA GLY A 471 -9.28 6.09 -13.82
C GLY A 471 -9.18 7.54 -13.30
N PRO A 472 -10.25 8.04 -12.66
CA PRO A 472 -10.34 9.43 -12.22
C PRO A 472 -9.52 9.74 -10.96
N ASN A 473 -9.31 11.03 -10.73
CA ASN A 473 -8.86 11.62 -9.47
C ASN A 473 -7.55 11.02 -8.94
N ASN A 474 -6.58 10.81 -9.84
CA ASN A 474 -5.19 10.59 -9.44
C ASN A 474 -4.55 11.97 -9.25
N VAL A 475 -4.21 12.33 -8.01
CA VAL A 475 -3.84 13.68 -7.61
C VAL A 475 -2.32 13.81 -7.52
N LEU A 476 -1.77 14.86 -8.14
CA LEU A 476 -0.39 15.27 -8.01
C LEU A 476 -0.32 16.59 -7.24
N VAL A 477 0.54 16.68 -6.22
CA VAL A 477 0.74 17.95 -5.48
C VAL A 477 2.14 18.04 -4.89
N ASN A 478 2.78 19.22 -4.93
CA ASN A 478 4.07 19.46 -4.28
C ASN A 478 5.20 18.50 -4.68
N ASN A 479 5.16 17.92 -5.88
CA ASN A 479 6.25 17.11 -6.40
C ASN A 479 7.31 17.99 -7.08
N THR A 480 8.59 17.69 -6.85
CA THR A 480 9.69 18.25 -7.64
C THR A 480 9.89 17.39 -8.87
N LEU A 481 9.48 17.89 -10.04
CA LEU A 481 9.57 17.16 -11.31
C LEU A 481 10.71 17.71 -12.18
N LYS A 482 11.66 16.85 -12.55
CA LYS A 482 12.84 17.23 -13.36
C LYS A 482 13.09 16.25 -14.49
N LYS A 483 13.60 16.75 -15.61
CA LYS A 483 13.86 15.97 -16.83
C LYS A 483 15.08 16.49 -17.60
N ALA A 484 15.89 15.57 -18.15
CA ALA A 484 16.80 15.87 -19.26
C ALA A 484 16.14 15.52 -20.60
N LYS A 485 16.01 16.48 -21.52
CA LYS A 485 15.27 16.31 -22.79
C LYS A 485 16.11 15.72 -23.91
N SER A 486 17.44 15.88 -23.85
CA SER A 486 18.39 15.34 -24.82
C SER A 486 19.56 14.63 -24.13
N ALA A 487 20.28 13.81 -24.87
CA ALA A 487 21.49 13.15 -24.37
C ALA A 487 22.54 14.17 -23.94
N GLY A 488 23.07 14.02 -22.73
CA GLY A 488 24.08 14.92 -22.15
C GLY A 488 23.53 16.23 -21.58
N ASP A 489 22.22 16.50 -21.71
CA ASP A 489 21.61 17.66 -21.07
C ASP A 489 21.59 17.51 -19.54
N SER A 490 21.62 18.64 -18.84
CA SER A 490 21.37 18.66 -17.40
C SER A 490 19.90 18.31 -17.09
N ILE A 491 19.68 17.58 -15.99
CA ILE A 491 18.33 17.32 -15.48
C ILE A 491 17.82 18.59 -14.79
N THR A 492 16.87 19.28 -15.43
CA THR A 492 16.33 20.57 -14.96
C THR A 492 14.82 20.47 -14.70
N ARG A 493 14.21 21.50 -14.11
CA ARG A 493 12.76 21.55 -13.83
C ARG A 493 11.96 21.22 -15.09
N TRP A 494 11.00 20.32 -14.98
CA TRP A 494 10.12 19.91 -16.08
C TRP A 494 9.07 20.98 -16.41
N GLY A 495 8.49 21.61 -15.38
CA GLY A 495 7.62 22.78 -15.49
C GLY A 495 6.17 22.47 -15.86
N LEU A 496 5.71 21.24 -15.64
CA LEU A 496 4.32 20.81 -15.83
C LEU A 496 3.86 20.10 -14.56
N PHE A 497 2.65 20.42 -14.08
CA PHE A 497 2.02 19.76 -12.92
C PHE A 497 2.85 19.83 -11.63
N ASP A 498 3.62 20.91 -11.44
CA ASP A 498 4.58 21.07 -10.35
C ASP A 498 4.52 22.45 -9.68
N GLU A 499 3.44 23.22 -9.89
CA GLU A 499 3.28 24.48 -9.16
C GLU A 499 3.08 24.20 -7.65
N PRO A 500 3.77 24.95 -6.77
CA PRO A 500 3.65 24.75 -5.32
C PRO A 500 2.20 24.90 -4.84
N ASP A 501 1.78 23.98 -3.98
CA ASP A 501 0.49 23.91 -3.32
C ASP A 501 -0.73 23.82 -4.26
N VAL A 502 -0.48 23.52 -5.54
CA VAL A 502 -1.54 23.24 -6.52
C VAL A 502 -1.72 21.73 -6.65
N GLU A 503 -2.96 21.28 -6.44
CA GLU A 503 -3.38 19.90 -6.71
C GLU A 503 -3.76 19.76 -8.18
N TYR A 504 -3.22 18.75 -8.87
CA TYR A 504 -3.60 18.40 -10.23
C TYR A 504 -4.29 17.04 -10.21
N ALA A 505 -5.61 17.03 -10.30
CA ALA A 505 -6.39 15.80 -10.37
C ALA A 505 -6.51 15.35 -11.83
N LEU A 506 -5.85 14.25 -12.17
CA LEU A 506 -5.84 13.68 -13.51
C LEU A 506 -7.12 12.91 -13.79
N ASN A 507 -7.56 12.96 -15.05
CA ASN A 507 -8.76 12.29 -15.55
C ASN A 507 -10.05 12.70 -14.80
N TRP A 508 -10.13 13.96 -14.37
CA TRP A 508 -11.16 14.50 -13.48
C TRP A 508 -11.52 15.94 -13.84
N ASP A 509 -12.81 16.26 -13.84
CA ASP A 509 -13.31 17.63 -14.09
C ASP A 509 -13.70 18.39 -12.80
N GLY A 510 -13.50 17.77 -11.63
CA GLY A 510 -13.94 18.28 -10.32
C GLY A 510 -15.15 17.56 -9.76
N SER A 511 -15.91 16.82 -10.58
CA SER A 511 -17.08 16.05 -10.11
C SER A 511 -17.26 14.70 -10.81
N ASN A 512 -16.73 14.55 -12.02
CA ASN A 512 -16.85 13.37 -12.84
C ASN A 512 -15.53 13.04 -13.54
N TYR A 513 -15.42 11.79 -13.95
CA TYR A 513 -14.36 11.35 -14.84
C TYR A 513 -14.43 12.14 -16.15
N GLN A 514 -13.30 12.75 -16.53
CA GLN A 514 -13.12 13.35 -17.84
C GLN A 514 -11.81 12.82 -18.42
N HIS A 515 -11.86 12.23 -19.61
CA HIS A 515 -10.63 11.76 -20.26
C HIS A 515 -9.70 12.94 -20.58
N LEU A 516 -8.39 12.72 -20.43
CA LEU A 516 -7.38 13.67 -20.87
C LEU A 516 -7.57 14.05 -22.35
N ASN A 517 -7.62 15.35 -22.63
CA ASN A 517 -7.94 15.87 -23.96
C ASN A 517 -7.20 17.18 -24.26
N ILE A 518 -7.14 17.52 -25.55
CA ILE A 518 -6.67 18.82 -26.04
C ILE A 518 -7.78 19.40 -26.90
N ASN A 519 -8.34 20.55 -26.49
CA ASN A 519 -9.49 21.17 -27.17
C ASN A 519 -10.70 20.24 -27.32
N GLY A 520 -10.97 19.42 -26.30
CA GLY A 520 -12.08 18.45 -26.31
C GLY A 520 -11.75 17.13 -27.02
N GLU A 521 -10.65 17.05 -27.77
CA GLU A 521 -10.24 15.83 -28.47
C GLU A 521 -9.39 14.93 -27.55
N PRO A 522 -9.83 13.68 -27.27
CA PRO A 522 -9.11 12.77 -26.38
C PRO A 522 -7.71 12.46 -26.89
N ILE A 523 -6.72 12.48 -26.00
CA ILE A 523 -5.37 12.06 -26.35
C ILE A 523 -5.27 10.52 -26.39
N ALA A 524 -4.64 9.99 -27.42
CA ALA A 524 -4.52 8.54 -27.62
C ALA A 524 -3.29 7.91 -26.95
N THR A 525 -2.35 8.72 -26.45
CA THR A 525 -1.10 8.30 -25.80
C THR A 525 -0.55 9.45 -24.92
N TRP A 526 0.62 9.24 -24.31
CA TRP A 526 1.34 10.25 -23.53
C TRP A 526 2.75 10.46 -24.07
N ASN A 527 3.12 11.71 -24.28
CA ASN A 527 4.48 12.17 -24.61
C ASN A 527 4.63 13.64 -24.20
N GLN A 528 5.82 14.23 -24.39
CA GLN A 528 6.08 15.62 -24.02
C GLN A 528 5.09 16.63 -24.62
N THR A 529 4.83 16.56 -25.93
CA THR A 529 3.92 17.49 -26.62
C THR A 529 2.48 17.36 -26.12
N LEU A 530 2.02 16.13 -25.86
CA LEU A 530 0.68 15.90 -25.34
C LEU A 530 0.56 16.35 -23.88
N ALA A 531 1.59 16.14 -23.05
CA ALA A 531 1.63 16.65 -21.68
C ALA A 531 1.57 18.18 -21.63
N GLU A 532 2.33 18.87 -22.49
CA GLU A 532 2.28 20.32 -22.65
C GLU A 532 0.89 20.80 -23.10
N GLY A 533 0.30 20.11 -24.07
CA GLY A 533 -1.05 20.40 -24.55
C GLY A 533 -2.11 20.24 -23.45
N VAL A 534 -2.09 19.13 -22.71
CA VAL A 534 -3.00 18.91 -21.57
C VAL A 534 -2.83 20.00 -20.51
N HIS A 535 -1.59 20.31 -20.14
CA HIS A 535 -1.31 21.34 -19.13
C HIS A 535 -1.79 22.74 -19.55
N GLN A 536 -1.62 23.12 -20.82
CA GLN A 536 -2.05 24.42 -21.35
C GLN A 536 -3.58 24.61 -21.35
N HIS A 537 -4.35 23.52 -21.35
CA HIS A 537 -5.81 23.56 -21.45
C HIS A 537 -6.52 23.20 -20.13
N ILE A 538 -5.81 23.21 -19.00
CA ILE A 538 -6.42 23.11 -17.66
C ILE A 538 -7.39 24.30 -17.45
N PRO A 539 -8.60 24.09 -16.88
CA PRO A 539 -9.11 22.83 -16.32
C PRO A 539 -9.86 21.93 -17.33
N THR A 540 -10.04 22.37 -18.57
CA THR A 540 -10.89 21.66 -19.56
C THR A 540 -10.26 20.40 -20.16
N SER A 541 -8.97 20.17 -19.92
CA SER A 541 -8.20 19.07 -20.49
C SER A 541 -8.42 17.72 -19.81
N GLY A 542 -9.40 17.60 -18.92
CA GLY A 542 -9.55 16.43 -18.04
C GLY A 542 -8.57 16.43 -16.87
N VAL A 543 -7.98 17.60 -16.57
CA VAL A 543 -7.19 17.84 -15.37
C VAL A 543 -7.77 19.08 -14.70
N THR A 544 -8.20 18.95 -13.44
CA THR A 544 -8.65 20.10 -12.64
C THR A 544 -7.64 20.47 -11.57
N VAL A 545 -7.66 21.77 -11.21
CA VAL A 545 -6.96 22.32 -10.04
C VAL A 545 -7.92 22.74 -8.91
N ASP A 546 -9.22 22.71 -9.21
CA ASP A 546 -10.30 23.01 -8.28
C ASP A 546 -11.09 21.69 -8.07
N GLY A 547 -11.06 21.11 -6.87
CA GLY A 547 -11.84 19.90 -6.54
C GLY A 547 -11.13 18.55 -6.75
N GLY A 548 -9.79 18.54 -6.65
CA GLY A 548 -8.98 17.34 -6.57
C GLY A 548 -8.74 16.89 -5.13
N SER A 549 -9.77 16.83 -4.28
CA SER A 549 -9.55 16.49 -2.87
C SER A 549 -9.02 15.07 -2.74
N TRP A 550 -7.91 14.94 -2.03
CA TRP A 550 -7.49 13.69 -1.42
C TRP A 550 -7.51 13.83 0.11
N PRO A 551 -8.32 13.04 0.82
CA PRO A 551 -9.23 12.03 0.27
C PRO A 551 -10.41 12.64 -0.54
N PRO A 552 -11.02 11.89 -1.49
CA PRO A 552 -12.15 12.39 -2.29
C PRO A 552 -13.31 12.88 -1.42
N GLU A 553 -13.83 14.07 -1.71
CA GLU A 553 -15.10 14.56 -1.17
C GLU A 553 -16.25 13.62 -1.58
N GLY A 554 -17.11 13.25 -0.61
CA GLY A 554 -18.20 12.28 -0.82
C GLY A 554 -18.05 10.93 -0.09
N VAL A 555 -17.01 10.76 0.74
CA VAL A 555 -17.03 9.80 1.86
C VAL A 555 -17.52 10.50 3.13
N GLU A 556 -18.68 11.16 3.02
CA GLU A 556 -19.50 11.41 4.20
C GLU A 556 -20.31 10.13 4.42
N PRO A 557 -20.04 9.34 5.48
CA PRO A 557 -21.09 8.47 5.98
C PRO A 557 -22.32 9.36 6.20
N GLU A 558 -23.50 8.88 5.81
CA GLU A 558 -24.77 9.43 6.29
C GLU A 558 -24.54 9.76 7.77
N GLU A 559 -24.60 11.05 8.13
CA GLU A 559 -24.20 11.45 9.48
C GLU A 559 -24.92 10.52 10.44
N PRO A 560 -24.20 9.75 11.27
CA PRO A 560 -24.87 9.02 12.32
C PRO A 560 -25.60 10.10 13.08
N VAL A 561 -26.94 10.07 13.03
CA VAL A 561 -27.83 11.03 13.69
C VAL A 561 -27.11 11.46 14.96
N ASP A 562 -26.64 12.71 14.99
CA ASP A 562 -25.70 13.17 16.00
C ASP A 562 -26.09 12.51 17.32
N PRO A 563 -25.23 11.67 17.93
CA PRO A 563 -25.42 11.41 19.33
C PRO A 563 -25.31 12.78 19.95
N VAL A 564 -26.48 13.34 20.30
CA VAL A 564 -26.69 14.64 20.94
C VAL A 564 -25.41 14.98 21.67
N ASP A 565 -24.71 16.04 21.23
CA ASP A 565 -23.46 16.51 21.83
C ASP A 565 -23.52 16.17 23.32
N PRO A 566 -22.66 15.28 23.84
CA PRO A 566 -22.64 15.05 25.27
C PRO A 566 -22.46 16.44 25.88
N PRO A 567 -23.39 16.85 26.77
CA PRO A 567 -23.44 18.22 27.23
C PRO A 567 -22.04 18.60 27.67
N VAL A 568 -21.55 19.75 27.20
CA VAL A 568 -20.33 20.39 27.71
C VAL A 568 -20.42 20.27 29.21
N SER A 569 -19.67 19.31 29.75
CA SER A 569 -19.97 18.81 31.07
C SER A 569 -19.51 19.89 32.03
N GLU A 570 -20.49 20.59 32.63
CA GLU A 570 -20.25 21.67 33.57
C GLU A 570 -19.16 21.23 34.58
N GLY A 571 -18.00 21.89 34.53
CA GLY A 571 -16.95 21.71 35.54
C GLY A 571 -15.54 21.35 35.06
N CYS A 572 -15.24 21.29 33.76
CA CYS A 572 -13.88 21.10 33.24
C CYS A 572 -13.48 22.22 32.26
N ASP A 573 -12.75 23.23 32.74
CA ASP A 573 -12.28 24.35 31.90
C ASP A 573 -11.09 23.97 31.00
N ALA A 574 -10.32 22.96 31.39
CA ALA A 574 -9.20 22.40 30.65
C ALA A 574 -9.08 20.90 30.90
N VAL A 575 -8.71 20.14 29.87
CA VAL A 575 -8.64 18.67 29.90
C VAL A 575 -7.30 18.19 29.36
N THR A 576 -6.61 17.35 30.14
CA THR A 576 -5.42 16.62 29.71
C THR A 576 -5.81 15.33 28.99
N GLN A 577 -5.18 15.03 27.86
CA GLN A 577 -5.39 13.76 27.14
C GLN A 577 -4.55 12.65 27.75
N TYR A 578 -5.15 11.49 27.99
CA TYR A 578 -4.52 10.31 28.57
C TYR A 578 -4.62 9.10 27.65
N SER A 579 -3.48 8.47 27.37
CA SER A 579 -3.39 7.25 26.58
C SER A 579 -3.59 6.01 27.45
N TRP A 580 -4.45 5.08 26.99
CA TRP A 580 -4.79 3.86 27.72
C TRP A 580 -3.56 3.08 28.22
N GLY A 581 -3.58 2.61 29.47
CA GLY A 581 -2.50 1.82 30.06
C GLY A 581 -1.24 2.58 30.48
N GLN A 582 -1.09 3.86 30.11
CA GLN A 582 0.07 4.68 30.44
C GLN A 582 0.14 4.98 31.95
N LYS A 583 1.35 4.94 32.53
CA LYS A 583 1.58 5.57 33.84
C LYS A 583 1.89 7.04 33.59
N MET A 584 1.01 7.93 34.03
CA MET A 584 1.12 9.37 33.78
C MET A 584 1.16 10.11 35.11
N GLU A 585 2.03 11.12 35.21
CA GLU A 585 1.99 12.12 36.28
C GLU A 585 1.22 13.35 35.80
N LEU A 586 0.29 13.81 36.62
CA LEU A 586 -0.57 14.96 36.34
C LEU A 586 -0.16 16.14 37.20
N ASP A 587 -0.11 17.31 36.59
CA ASP A 587 -0.05 18.61 37.26
C ASP A 587 -1.45 19.26 37.19
N LEU A 588 -2.18 19.15 38.30
CA LEU A 588 -3.56 19.61 38.42
C LEU A 588 -3.71 21.14 38.36
N SER A 589 -2.60 21.89 38.40
CA SER A 589 -2.62 23.33 38.18
C SER A 589 -2.83 23.70 36.71
N GLN A 590 -2.53 22.79 35.78
CA GLN A 590 -2.73 23.00 34.34
C GLN A 590 -4.09 22.52 33.87
N ALA A 591 -4.51 21.35 34.35
CA ALA A 591 -5.84 20.80 34.09
C ALA A 591 -6.21 19.81 35.19
N ALA A 592 -7.39 20.00 35.78
CA ALA A 592 -7.93 19.09 36.78
C ALA A 592 -8.68 17.90 36.17
N CYS A 593 -8.95 17.93 34.86
CA CYS A 593 -9.72 16.91 34.15
C CYS A 593 -8.84 16.11 33.19
N LEU A 594 -9.15 14.82 33.06
CA LEU A 594 -8.44 13.86 32.23
C LEU A 594 -9.42 13.20 31.26
N ALA A 595 -9.18 13.34 29.96
CA ALA A 595 -9.90 12.62 28.91
C ALA A 595 -9.17 11.33 28.56
N ILE A 596 -9.92 10.24 28.50
CA ILE A 596 -9.46 8.88 28.25
C ILE A 596 -10.09 8.42 26.94
N ASP A 597 -9.32 7.71 26.12
CA ASP A 597 -9.73 7.28 24.77
C ASP A 597 -10.92 6.29 24.73
N ARG A 598 -11.38 5.78 25.88
CA ARG A 598 -12.46 4.80 26.01
C ARG A 598 -13.15 4.86 27.38
N ASP A 599 -14.33 4.24 27.47
CA ASP A 599 -15.14 4.18 28.69
C ASP A 599 -14.44 3.38 29.81
N LEU A 600 -14.50 3.89 31.03
CA LEU A 600 -13.97 3.27 32.25
C LEU A 600 -14.86 2.17 32.85
N ALA A 601 -16.06 1.92 32.32
CA ALA A 601 -17.00 0.95 32.87
C ALA A 601 -16.37 -0.46 33.03
N GLY A 602 -16.27 -0.91 34.28
CA GLY A 602 -15.66 -2.20 34.63
C GLY A 602 -14.15 -2.27 34.41
N LYS A 603 -13.47 -1.11 34.30
CA LYS A 603 -12.02 -0.99 34.10
C LYS A 603 -11.34 -0.54 35.37
N THR A 604 -10.09 -0.95 35.56
CA THR A 604 -9.35 -0.61 36.77
C THR A 604 -8.65 0.73 36.60
N VAL A 605 -8.87 1.65 37.53
CA VAL A 605 -8.14 2.92 37.65
C VAL A 605 -7.30 2.89 38.92
N GLN A 606 -6.00 3.08 38.75
CA GLN A 606 -5.01 3.18 39.81
C GLN A 606 -4.55 4.63 39.93
N VAL A 607 -4.53 5.15 41.15
CA VAL A 607 -4.06 6.50 41.48
C VAL A 607 -3.05 6.39 42.62
N TRP A 608 -1.91 7.06 42.52
CA TRP A 608 -0.90 7.04 43.56
C TRP A 608 -0.08 8.33 43.63
N ASP A 609 0.63 8.50 44.75
CA ASP A 609 1.42 9.70 45.03
C ASP A 609 2.59 9.87 44.06
N SER A 610 2.97 11.12 43.81
CA SER A 610 4.08 11.47 42.91
C SER A 610 5.43 11.13 43.55
N ASP A 611 6.20 10.25 42.89
CA ASP A 611 7.59 10.01 43.29
C ASP A 611 8.51 11.22 43.00
N ALA A 612 8.17 12.04 42.00
CA ALA A 612 8.96 13.20 41.59
C ALA A 612 8.70 14.44 42.47
N ASN A 613 7.50 14.53 43.05
CA ASN A 613 7.04 15.65 43.88
C ASN A 613 6.70 15.18 45.31
N SER A 614 7.64 14.49 45.95
CA SER A 614 7.48 13.88 47.29
C SER A 614 7.29 14.86 48.46
N HIS A 615 7.19 16.16 48.18
CA HIS A 615 6.88 17.20 49.17
C HIS A 615 5.37 17.31 49.48
N CYS A 616 4.51 16.67 48.68
CA CYS A 616 3.11 16.48 49.00
C CYS A 616 2.60 15.11 48.53
N ASP A 617 1.70 14.52 49.30
CA ASP A 617 0.96 13.32 48.94
C ASP A 617 -0.45 13.74 48.51
N PHE A 618 -0.98 13.24 47.40
CA PHE A 618 -2.30 13.67 46.92
C PHE A 618 -3.41 13.05 47.77
N ARG A 619 -4.28 13.88 48.34
CA ARG A 619 -5.52 13.43 48.97
C ARG A 619 -6.70 14.16 48.36
N GLY A 620 -7.77 13.44 48.10
CA GLY A 620 -8.89 14.01 47.38
C GLY A 620 -9.78 12.96 46.71
N THR A 621 -10.41 13.36 45.62
CA THR A 621 -11.35 12.51 44.87
C THR A 621 -11.10 12.58 43.38
N LEU A 622 -11.22 11.43 42.72
CA LEU A 622 -11.36 11.31 41.28
C LEU A 622 -12.83 11.00 40.97
N SER A 623 -13.51 11.83 40.18
CA SER A 623 -14.95 11.70 39.90
C SER A 623 -15.20 11.65 38.40
N SER A 624 -16.10 10.79 37.94
CA SER A 624 -16.52 10.82 36.54
C SER A 624 -17.31 12.10 36.25
N VAL A 625 -17.10 12.67 35.07
CA VAL A 625 -17.71 13.93 34.62
C VAL A 625 -18.80 13.66 33.58
N ASP A 626 -18.55 12.74 32.65
CA ASP A 626 -19.47 12.33 31.58
C ASP A 626 -20.10 10.93 31.82
N GLY A 627 -19.91 10.38 33.02
CA GLY A 627 -20.45 9.10 33.45
C GLY A 627 -20.86 9.12 34.92
N SER A 628 -20.50 8.08 35.65
CA SER A 628 -20.87 7.91 37.06
C SER A 628 -19.71 7.36 37.89
N GLY A 629 -19.82 7.53 39.20
CA GLY A 629 -18.86 6.99 40.18
C GLY A 629 -17.74 7.95 40.57
N SER A 630 -17.05 7.57 41.65
CA SER A 630 -15.87 8.27 42.16
C SER A 630 -14.94 7.31 42.90
N ILE A 631 -13.68 7.73 43.03
CA ILE A 631 -12.63 7.06 43.80
C ILE A 631 -12.09 8.08 44.81
N SER A 632 -12.17 7.75 46.10
CA SER A 632 -11.56 8.56 47.17
C SER A 632 -10.10 8.15 47.38
N VAL A 633 -9.18 9.11 47.22
CA VAL A 633 -7.74 8.91 47.43
C VAL A 633 -7.39 9.30 48.87
N THR A 634 -7.34 8.30 49.75
CA THR A 634 -7.07 8.48 51.20
C THR A 634 -5.73 7.88 51.64
N SER A 635 -5.03 7.20 50.74
CA SER A 635 -3.74 6.53 50.95
C SER A 635 -2.82 6.75 49.74
N ASN A 636 -1.54 6.38 49.90
CA ASN A 636 -0.52 6.62 48.88
C ASN A 636 -0.76 5.92 47.54
N TYR A 637 -1.60 4.89 47.56
CA TYR A 637 -2.06 4.19 46.38
C TYR A 637 -3.51 3.79 46.63
N VAL A 638 -4.37 4.02 45.63
CA VAL A 638 -5.75 3.56 45.58
C VAL A 638 -6.01 2.96 44.21
N SER A 639 -6.81 1.90 44.17
CA SER A 639 -7.29 1.27 42.95
C SER A 639 -8.79 1.08 43.06
N GLY A 640 -9.52 1.34 41.98
CA GLY A 640 -10.97 1.13 41.93
C GLY A 640 -11.45 0.96 40.49
N ASP A 641 -12.66 0.44 40.35
CA ASP A 641 -13.32 0.12 39.07
C ASP A 641 -14.74 0.70 39.01
N THR A 642 -15.04 1.66 39.88
CA THR A 642 -16.36 2.26 40.07
C THR A 642 -16.70 3.38 39.09
N LEU A 643 -15.74 3.79 38.25
CA LEU A 643 -15.90 4.89 37.30
C LEU A 643 -16.47 4.38 35.97
N THR A 644 -17.36 5.15 35.37
CA THR A 644 -17.81 5.01 33.98
C THR A 644 -17.56 6.30 33.21
N GLY A 645 -17.70 6.30 31.89
CA GLY A 645 -17.45 7.48 31.05
C GLY A 645 -15.98 7.64 30.66
N LYS A 646 -15.67 8.72 29.94
CA LYS A 646 -14.36 8.98 29.32
C LYS A 646 -13.65 10.18 29.93
N VAL A 647 -14.32 10.98 30.74
CA VAL A 647 -13.75 12.19 31.37
C VAL A 647 -13.85 12.07 32.88
N VAL A 648 -12.71 12.24 33.55
CA VAL A 648 -12.62 12.21 35.02
C VAL A 648 -12.00 13.49 35.55
N LYS A 649 -12.50 13.99 36.68
CA LYS A 649 -12.01 15.20 37.35
C LYS A 649 -11.37 14.86 38.69
N PHE A 650 -10.16 15.36 38.89
CA PHE A 650 -9.46 15.35 40.17
C PHE A 650 -9.85 16.55 41.02
N SER A 651 -10.04 16.34 42.32
CA SER A 651 -10.26 17.41 43.29
C SER A 651 -9.40 17.15 44.52
N SER A 652 -8.42 18.01 44.74
CA SER A 652 -7.49 17.93 45.87
C SER A 652 -8.15 18.46 47.15
N SER A 653 -8.04 17.72 48.25
CA SER A 653 -8.52 18.10 49.57
C SER A 653 -7.40 18.60 50.51
N ASN A 654 -6.14 18.51 50.08
CA ASN A 654 -4.97 18.91 50.87
C ASN A 654 -3.99 19.82 50.10
N ASN A 655 -4.47 20.45 49.02
CA ASN A 655 -3.72 21.37 48.16
C ASN A 655 -2.55 20.77 47.37
N CYS A 656 -2.34 19.44 47.40
CA CYS A 656 -1.36 18.79 46.52
C CYS A 656 -1.87 18.78 45.07
N GLN A 657 -1.02 19.22 44.13
CA GLN A 657 -1.34 19.34 42.70
C GLN A 657 -0.71 18.24 41.85
N TYR A 658 0.04 17.31 42.43
CA TYR A 658 0.76 16.28 41.71
C TYR A 658 0.23 14.90 42.07
N VAL A 659 -0.16 14.12 41.07
CA VAL A 659 -0.70 12.76 41.26
C VAL A 659 -0.39 11.89 40.05
N LYS A 660 -0.16 10.59 40.28
CA LYS A 660 0.03 9.62 39.20
C LYS A 660 -1.24 8.79 38.99
N ILE A 661 -1.51 8.46 37.73
CA ILE A 661 -2.66 7.63 37.32
C ILE A 661 -2.27 6.57 36.30
N ARG A 662 -3.01 5.46 36.31
CA ARG A 662 -3.07 4.47 35.24
C ARG A 662 -4.45 3.83 35.20
N SER A 663 -5.06 3.72 34.03
CA SER A 663 -6.23 2.88 33.76
C SER A 663 -5.89 1.73 32.80
N TYR A 664 -6.50 0.55 33.01
CA TYR A 664 -6.37 -0.63 32.14
C TYR A 664 -7.55 -1.61 32.22
#